data_AF-A0A957TAR9-F1
#
_entry.id   AF-A0A957TAR9-F1
#
_cell.length_a   1.000
_cell.length_b   1.000
_cell.length_c   1.000
_cell.angle_alpha   90.00
_cell.angle_beta   90.00
_cell.angle_gamma   90.00
#
_symmetry.space_group_name_H-M   'P 1'
#
loop_
_entity.id
_entity.type
_entity.pdbx_description
1 polymer ?
#
loop_
_entity_poly.entity_id
_entity_poly.type
_entity_poly.pdbx_seq_one_letter_code
_entity_poly.pdbx_strand_id
1 'polypeptide(L)'
;MTNEKHPWLYDLLFVLILLMAGYLRIAGYNWGEGYHQHPDELFLTGVLDNLRAHACEDPNLPVDACPPEQRRWLTPAEYFDSATSTLNPYNRGYGFFVYGDLPMTAMRVLMEAIGNDAIESSKYFVRQMSALADLFAIFFLYLIVSRLYGRKVGVFAAAFSSLAVMQIQQSHFFTSDLFVNLFLFLALVFATGILEWQKKKKNQDAETSEEDQLASPPTSALQIFAHPLFWLSIAFGLALGMAMASKINAAAMAIVLPLAFFVRWLVYDRNKKLDSTYWSQILIFLVAGGIATIISFRIFQPYAFDGLLLNKQWIEGISEQRTQATGKADLPWNLQWARRTHLYSFENLTLWGLGLPLGLLAWVGFLFMGWRIFKGEYRHLMLWGWTAFYFGWQSLQFNPTMRYQLPIYPLLAMMAAWFIFEFPKNRKQIDDKTQTTINRPRAIIAAIIGSSVLVLTAVWAFAFQSIYLRDETRMAASRWMIQNIPGAVNLSIETDSGLYNQPLAIQPGFPITSDSPYLLQFVPQKNGTLTEVTFGFAHNETGTPAPVNLTLVSVSQPDLVLARATTLLDTSPTAEARGVPLTFTLDNIVPLSKDQSYSLKIETLGAPLYIEGSSISNETDYDWGLPFRVDGYDPFGGIYSNDDLVLQVYWSDDSNKINRFVDILSKADYIVIPTNHQYAQITRLPERYPLTTLYYRDLIGCPEGQEIIECYRLAQPGMYEGKLGFELAEVFESYPTLGPLVINDERAEEAFTFYDHPKVLIFKKTDAFDANQLRAILSTVDLTKAVPLTPTEFNDFKTLMLPETKLASQRAGGTWTDLFNYDWLQNKYPYVGMLIWYLFVFLLGVSAYPIARLALPGLKQYAYPLGRIVGLVLLAWLAWMGGSVGVPYTRVSIGVALGLIVVTGVGLWMRRKSEFKDDWTNHRKFFVIAEIVFLSFFIIDLLIRIGNPDLWHPAKGGERPMDFSYFNAVLKSTSFPPYDPWFAGGYINYYYYGFVLAGTPVKLLGIVPSIAYNFILPTWFALVATGAFVIGFGAVESYKAKIEEQFSKFNLQLVTGLAASMLTVLLGNLGTIQLLFSGFQRAAAPDGVIPDGTGFFQHWSWALQGIWKILIDGATLPIGRGDWYWFPSRVIPPGPGNEITEFPLFTFIYSDLHAHMLVMPLLLFIIAWALAFVLARANLTRGEWIASLGIGALFIGALKPTNTWDLYTYYLLAAITV
;
A
#
# COMPACT_ATOMS: atom_id res chain seq x y z
N MET A 1 -9.29 -42.43 10.98
CA MET A 1 -8.04 -42.60 11.74
C MET A 1 -7.23 -43.68 11.05
N THR A 2 -6.11 -43.31 10.42
CA THR A 2 -5.16 -44.27 9.85
C THR A 2 -4.47 -45.01 10.99
N ASN A 3 -4.52 -46.34 10.99
CA ASN A 3 -3.78 -47.17 11.94
C ASN A 3 -2.27 -47.00 11.72
N GLU A 4 -1.69 -45.98 12.33
CA GLU A 4 -0.24 -45.80 12.36
C GLU A 4 0.35 -46.78 13.38
N LYS A 5 1.31 -47.60 12.95
CA LYS A 5 1.89 -48.68 13.79
C LYS A 5 2.58 -48.17 15.08
N HIS A 6 3.01 -46.90 15.13
CA HIS A 6 3.72 -46.30 16.27
C HIS A 6 3.36 -44.80 16.47
N PRO A 7 2.19 -44.47 17.06
CA PRO A 7 1.75 -43.08 17.22
C PRO A 7 2.63 -42.27 18.19
N TRP A 8 3.20 -42.92 19.22
CA TRP A 8 4.04 -42.31 20.25
C TRP A 8 5.34 -41.70 19.69
N LEU A 9 5.86 -42.25 18.58
CA LEU A 9 7.09 -41.75 17.95
C LEU A 9 6.89 -40.34 17.39
N TYR A 10 5.72 -40.05 16.82
CA TYR A 10 5.42 -38.71 16.31
C TYR A 10 5.25 -37.70 17.44
N ASP A 11 4.66 -38.13 18.56
CA ASP A 11 4.51 -37.29 19.74
C ASP A 11 5.89 -36.97 20.35
N LEU A 12 6.81 -37.96 20.40
CA LEU A 12 8.20 -37.74 20.82
C LEU A 12 8.94 -36.79 19.87
N LEU A 13 8.82 -36.98 18.54
CA LEU A 13 9.44 -36.09 17.56
C LEU A 13 8.91 -34.66 17.68
N PHE A 14 7.60 -34.49 17.88
CA PHE A 14 7.00 -33.20 18.11
C PHE A 14 7.53 -32.53 19.38
N VAL A 15 7.69 -33.27 20.49
CA VAL A 15 8.30 -32.73 21.71
C VAL A 15 9.74 -32.27 21.47
N LEU A 16 10.55 -33.04 20.73
CA LEU A 16 11.92 -32.63 20.38
C LEU A 16 11.94 -31.35 19.51
N ILE A 17 11.02 -31.24 18.56
CA ILE A 17 10.84 -30.01 17.76
C ILE A 17 10.45 -28.84 18.64
N LEU A 18 9.55 -29.03 19.61
CA LEU A 18 9.11 -27.96 20.52
C LEU A 18 10.26 -27.51 21.44
N LEU A 19 11.11 -28.43 21.90
CA LEU A 19 12.31 -28.09 22.66
C LEU A 19 13.33 -27.31 21.82
N MET A 20 13.55 -27.72 20.57
CA MET A 20 14.38 -26.97 19.62
C MET A 20 13.79 -25.58 19.36
N ALA A 21 12.47 -25.48 19.16
CA ALA A 21 11.77 -24.22 18.96
C ALA A 21 11.94 -23.30 20.17
N GLY A 22 11.89 -23.86 21.39
CA GLY A 22 12.12 -23.12 22.64
C GLY A 22 13.56 -22.60 22.75
N TYR A 23 14.55 -23.43 22.43
CA TYR A 23 15.95 -22.99 22.39
C TYR A 23 16.15 -21.80 21.43
N LEU A 24 15.61 -21.90 20.21
CA LEU A 24 15.70 -20.83 19.20
C LEU A 24 15.00 -19.53 19.61
N ARG A 25 14.11 -19.52 20.62
CA ARG A 25 13.34 -18.33 21.02
C ARG A 25 13.80 -17.70 22.32
N ILE A 26 14.51 -18.47 23.15
CA ILE A 26 14.92 -18.08 24.51
C ILE A 26 16.43 -17.82 24.57
N ALA A 27 17.23 -18.51 23.77
CA ALA A 27 18.67 -18.32 23.79
C ALA A 27 19.02 -16.89 23.37
N GLY A 28 19.79 -16.17 24.20
CA GLY A 28 20.13 -14.78 23.92
C GLY A 28 19.01 -13.79 24.23
N TYR A 29 18.03 -14.11 25.09
CA TYR A 29 16.94 -13.17 25.46
C TYR A 29 17.41 -11.81 26.01
N ASN A 30 18.67 -11.71 26.45
CA ASN A 30 19.33 -10.51 26.97
C ASN A 30 20.42 -9.92 26.05
N TRP A 31 20.48 -10.26 24.76
CA TRP A 31 21.57 -9.88 23.83
C TRP A 31 21.87 -8.37 23.69
N GLY A 32 20.91 -7.50 24.03
CA GLY A 32 21.11 -6.05 24.09
C GLY A 32 21.07 -5.44 25.48
N GLU A 33 21.26 -6.25 26.53
CA GLU A 33 21.42 -5.81 27.92
C GLU A 33 20.32 -4.86 28.44
N GLY A 34 19.11 -4.95 27.87
CA GLY A 34 17.96 -4.13 28.27
C GLY A 34 17.78 -2.83 27.48
N TYR A 35 18.75 -2.44 26.64
CA TYR A 35 18.67 -1.24 25.80
C TYR A 35 17.63 -1.40 24.68
N HIS A 36 17.12 -0.27 24.21
CA HIS A 36 15.81 -0.14 23.56
C HIS A 36 15.77 -0.60 22.09
N GLN A 37 15.90 -1.89 21.84
CA GLN A 37 15.98 -2.46 20.48
C GLN A 37 14.72 -2.28 19.62
N HIS A 38 13.53 -2.40 20.23
CA HIS A 38 12.26 -2.38 19.52
C HIS A 38 11.32 -1.28 20.07
N PRO A 39 10.82 -0.35 19.23
CA PRO A 39 9.96 0.77 19.67
C PRO A 39 8.68 0.32 20.38
N ASP A 40 7.93 -0.64 19.82
CA ASP A 40 6.71 -1.14 20.45
C ASP A 40 6.99 -1.79 21.82
N GLU A 41 8.06 -2.58 21.94
CA GLU A 41 8.46 -3.18 23.20
C GLU A 41 8.77 -2.11 24.24
N LEU A 42 9.55 -1.08 23.88
CA LEU A 42 9.86 0.03 24.78
C LEU A 42 8.59 0.71 25.29
N PHE A 43 7.66 1.02 24.39
CA PHE A 43 6.39 1.63 24.78
C PHE A 43 5.58 0.70 25.70
N LEU A 44 5.43 -0.58 25.33
CA LEU A 44 4.65 -1.55 26.11
C LEU A 44 5.28 -1.85 27.46
N THR A 45 6.60 -2.04 27.57
CA THR A 45 7.25 -2.27 28.87
C THR A 45 7.12 -1.05 29.77
N GLY A 46 7.28 0.17 29.22
CA GLY A 46 7.07 1.40 29.98
C GLY A 46 5.65 1.50 30.56
N VAL A 47 4.63 1.15 29.77
CA VAL A 47 3.24 1.08 30.27
C VAL A 47 3.12 0.01 31.34
N LEU A 48 3.64 -1.20 31.10
CA LEU A 48 3.56 -2.34 32.01
C LEU A 48 4.16 -2.04 33.38
N ASP A 49 5.29 -1.36 33.41
CA ASP A 49 6.00 -0.97 34.64
C ASP A 49 5.19 0.01 35.49
N ASN A 50 4.26 0.74 34.88
CA ASN A 50 3.36 1.66 35.55
C ASN A 50 2.04 1.02 35.98
N LEU A 51 1.60 -0.10 35.39
CA LEU A 51 0.36 -0.78 35.82
C LEU A 51 0.52 -1.44 37.19
N ARG A 52 -0.59 -1.67 37.91
CA ARG A 52 -0.62 -2.40 39.19
C ARG A 52 -1.85 -3.30 39.23
N ALA A 53 -1.70 -4.58 39.60
CA ALA A 53 -2.85 -5.47 39.79
C ALA A 53 -3.39 -5.48 41.24
N HIS A 54 -2.75 -4.69 42.11
CA HIS A 54 -3.18 -4.45 43.49
C HIS A 54 -3.85 -3.08 43.66
N ALA A 55 -4.63 -2.96 44.73
CA ALA A 55 -5.14 -1.73 45.31
C ALA A 55 -4.69 -1.64 46.78
N CYS A 56 -4.67 -0.42 47.33
CA CYS A 56 -4.42 -0.23 48.75
C CYS A 56 -5.69 -0.51 49.56
N GLU A 57 -5.54 -1.09 50.76
CA GLU A 57 -6.64 -1.22 51.71
C GLU A 57 -7.14 0.15 52.21
N ASP A 58 -6.22 1.12 52.39
CA ASP A 58 -6.60 2.51 52.64
C ASP A 58 -6.97 3.19 51.32
N PRO A 59 -8.24 3.59 51.11
CA PRO A 59 -8.69 4.22 49.86
C PRO A 59 -8.06 5.60 49.60
N ASN A 60 -7.42 6.22 50.59
CA ASN A 60 -6.78 7.54 50.44
C ASN A 60 -5.31 7.45 50.03
N LEU A 61 -4.71 6.25 50.05
CA LEU A 61 -3.32 6.03 49.68
C LEU A 61 -3.24 5.43 48.27
N PRO A 62 -2.47 6.04 47.34
CA PRO A 62 -2.21 5.41 46.06
C PRO A 62 -1.40 4.12 46.26
N VAL A 63 -1.68 3.11 45.44
CA VAL A 63 -1.05 1.77 45.54
C VAL A 63 0.49 1.82 45.56
N ASP A 64 1.11 2.77 44.87
CA ASP A 64 2.57 2.94 44.84
C ASP A 64 3.14 3.40 46.20
N ALA A 65 2.36 4.15 46.98
CA ALA A 65 2.73 4.58 48.34
C ALA A 65 2.21 3.62 49.43
N CYS A 66 1.46 2.59 49.04
CA CYS A 66 0.85 1.65 49.97
C CYS A 66 1.90 0.65 50.51
N PRO A 67 2.01 0.49 51.85
CA PRO A 67 2.87 -0.52 52.45
C PRO A 67 2.54 -1.92 51.92
N PRO A 68 3.53 -2.81 51.69
CA PRO A 68 3.28 -4.15 51.12
C PRO A 68 2.22 -4.97 51.88
N GLU A 69 2.14 -4.83 53.20
CA GLU A 69 1.18 -5.54 54.05
C GLU A 69 -0.28 -5.09 53.85
N GLN A 70 -0.49 -3.88 53.30
CA GLN A 70 -1.81 -3.29 53.04
C GLN A 70 -2.19 -3.36 51.55
N ARG A 71 -1.40 -4.06 50.72
CA ARG A 71 -1.70 -4.28 49.30
C ARG A 71 -2.60 -5.50 49.17
N ARG A 72 -3.75 -5.32 48.51
CA ARG A 72 -4.67 -6.41 48.17
C ARG A 72 -4.89 -6.48 46.66
N TRP A 73 -5.26 -7.65 46.16
CA TRP A 73 -5.64 -7.79 44.75
C TRP A 73 -6.89 -6.96 44.42
N LEU A 74 -6.94 -6.45 43.19
CA LEU A 74 -8.14 -5.79 42.67
C LEU A 74 -9.34 -6.73 42.69
N THR A 75 -10.48 -6.21 43.12
CA THR A 75 -11.75 -6.91 42.99
C THR A 75 -12.25 -6.85 41.54
N PRO A 76 -13.13 -7.78 41.10
CA PRO A 76 -13.72 -7.71 39.77
C PRO A 76 -14.40 -6.38 39.46
N ALA A 77 -15.04 -5.74 40.46
CA ALA A 77 -15.68 -4.44 40.30
C ALA A 77 -14.66 -3.34 39.96
N GLU A 78 -13.52 -3.31 40.66
CA GLU A 78 -12.43 -2.34 40.42
C GLU A 78 -11.68 -2.61 39.11
N TYR A 79 -11.64 -3.86 38.65
CA TYR A 79 -11.09 -4.20 37.33
C TYR A 79 -11.95 -3.66 36.19
N PHE A 80 -13.29 -3.75 36.30
CA PHE A 80 -14.22 -3.25 35.27
C PHE A 80 -14.50 -1.75 35.34
N ASP A 81 -14.06 -1.06 36.40
CA ASP A 81 -14.18 0.39 36.53
C ASP A 81 -13.09 1.11 35.73
N SER A 82 -13.43 1.53 34.50
CA SER A 82 -12.49 2.24 33.63
C SER A 82 -11.95 3.54 34.23
N ALA A 83 -12.67 4.20 35.14
CA ALA A 83 -12.28 5.51 35.66
C ALA A 83 -11.23 5.41 36.78
N THR A 84 -11.15 4.29 37.50
CA THR A 84 -10.30 4.16 38.69
C THR A 84 -9.32 2.99 38.64
N SER A 85 -9.53 2.01 37.75
CA SER A 85 -8.69 0.81 37.71
C SER A 85 -7.21 1.15 37.50
N THR A 86 -6.35 0.59 38.35
CA THR A 86 -4.88 0.74 38.28
C THR A 86 -4.24 -0.10 37.17
N LEU A 87 -5.02 -0.97 36.54
CA LEU A 87 -4.66 -1.73 35.34
C LEU A 87 -5.03 -1.00 34.05
N ASN A 88 -5.73 0.14 34.12
CA ASN A 88 -6.02 0.99 32.96
C ASN A 88 -4.84 1.94 32.66
N PRO A 89 -4.18 1.84 31.49
CA PRO A 89 -3.10 2.76 31.12
C PRO A 89 -3.48 4.24 31.19
N TYR A 90 -4.73 4.60 30.88
CA TYR A 90 -5.22 5.98 30.92
C TYR A 90 -5.15 6.58 32.33
N ASN A 91 -5.34 5.78 33.37
CA ASN A 91 -5.28 6.22 34.78
C ASN A 91 -3.84 6.29 35.30
N ARG A 92 -2.86 5.92 34.49
CA ARG A 92 -1.43 5.82 34.85
C ARG A 92 -0.54 6.75 34.01
N GLY A 93 -1.14 7.81 33.44
CA GLY A 93 -0.40 8.86 32.73
C GLY A 93 -0.26 8.65 31.21
N TYR A 94 -0.87 7.61 30.64
CA TYR A 94 -0.81 7.34 29.20
C TYR A 94 -2.07 7.84 28.49
N GLY A 95 -2.01 9.04 27.90
CA GLY A 95 -3.13 9.65 27.17
C GLY A 95 -3.52 8.95 25.86
N PHE A 96 -2.60 8.17 25.27
CA PHE A 96 -2.78 7.40 24.04
C PHE A 96 -2.41 5.94 24.27
N PHE A 97 -3.37 5.02 24.13
CA PHE A 97 -3.12 3.58 24.23
C PHE A 97 -4.09 2.80 23.32
N VAL A 98 -3.56 2.25 22.23
CA VAL A 98 -4.34 1.56 21.18
C VAL A 98 -4.00 0.08 21.05
N TYR A 99 -3.18 -0.43 21.98
CA TYR A 99 -2.82 -1.83 22.06
C TYR A 99 -3.85 -2.61 22.88
N GLY A 100 -3.78 -3.94 22.84
CA GLY A 100 -4.67 -4.80 23.61
C GLY A 100 -4.34 -4.78 25.10
N ASP A 101 -5.39 -4.75 25.94
CA ASP A 101 -5.24 -4.78 27.41
C ASP A 101 -4.85 -6.20 27.89
N LEU A 102 -5.25 -7.25 27.17
CA LEU A 102 -5.07 -8.63 27.61
C LEU A 102 -3.60 -9.00 27.86
N PRO A 103 -2.66 -8.81 26.91
CA PRO A 103 -1.25 -9.11 27.16
C PRO A 103 -0.72 -8.30 28.35
N MET A 104 -1.09 -7.03 28.45
CA MET A 104 -0.61 -6.13 29.50
C MET A 104 -1.09 -6.57 30.90
N THR A 105 -2.39 -6.76 31.05
CA THR A 105 -2.99 -7.22 32.30
C THR A 105 -2.47 -8.59 32.70
N ALA A 106 -2.41 -9.54 31.75
CA ALA A 106 -1.92 -10.88 32.04
C ALA A 106 -0.46 -10.88 32.52
N MET A 107 0.41 -10.12 31.85
CA MET A 107 1.83 -10.03 32.24
C MET A 107 1.97 -9.37 33.61
N ARG A 108 1.24 -8.28 33.88
CA ARG A 108 1.31 -7.59 35.17
C ARG A 108 0.86 -8.48 36.32
N VAL A 109 -0.27 -9.16 36.15
CA VAL A 109 -0.81 -10.09 37.16
C VAL A 109 0.18 -11.22 37.42
N LEU A 110 0.77 -11.80 36.37
CA LEU A 110 1.76 -12.88 36.52
C LEU A 110 3.02 -12.42 37.24
N MET A 111 3.57 -11.25 36.89
CA MET A 111 4.75 -10.67 37.53
C MET A 111 4.56 -10.44 39.03
N GLU A 112 3.43 -9.82 39.42
CA GLU A 112 3.13 -9.58 40.83
C GLU A 112 2.82 -10.89 41.57
N ALA A 113 2.19 -11.88 40.92
CA ALA A 113 1.89 -13.17 41.54
C ALA A 113 3.15 -14.00 41.86
N ILE A 114 4.23 -13.85 41.10
CA ILE A 114 5.52 -14.53 41.35
C ILE A 114 6.48 -13.69 42.20
N GLY A 115 6.07 -12.50 42.66
CA GLY A 115 6.89 -11.61 43.49
C GLY A 115 8.03 -10.92 42.72
N ASN A 116 7.91 -10.77 41.41
CA ASN A 116 8.91 -10.13 40.56
C ASN A 116 8.37 -8.78 40.04
N ASP A 117 8.31 -7.78 40.93
CA ASP A 117 7.74 -6.45 40.67
C ASP A 117 8.79 -5.37 40.30
N ALA A 118 10.06 -5.76 40.18
CA ALA A 118 11.15 -4.86 39.81
C ALA A 118 11.03 -4.36 38.35
N ILE A 119 11.21 -3.05 38.17
CA ILE A 119 11.14 -2.38 36.86
C ILE A 119 12.20 -2.93 35.89
N GLU A 120 13.40 -3.22 36.38
CA GLU A 120 14.51 -3.71 35.55
C GLU A 120 14.31 -5.13 35.01
N SER A 121 13.43 -5.93 35.62
CA SER A 121 13.22 -7.34 35.25
C SER A 121 12.04 -7.55 34.30
N SER A 122 11.18 -6.54 34.11
CA SER A 122 9.92 -6.66 33.36
C SER A 122 10.15 -7.09 31.92
N LYS A 123 11.07 -6.40 31.22
CA LYS A 123 11.42 -6.63 29.82
C LYS A 123 11.85 -8.08 29.54
N TYR A 124 12.74 -8.62 30.36
CA TYR A 124 13.22 -10.00 30.19
C TYR A 124 12.12 -11.02 30.43
N PHE A 125 11.29 -10.80 31.45
CA PHE A 125 10.15 -11.66 31.75
C PHE A 125 9.15 -11.70 30.58
N VAL A 126 8.79 -10.54 30.04
CA VAL A 126 7.80 -10.48 28.97
C VAL A 126 8.30 -11.05 27.63
N ARG A 127 9.61 -10.97 27.34
CA ARG A 127 10.22 -11.66 26.20
C ARG A 127 10.08 -13.18 26.30
N GLN A 128 10.30 -13.75 27.48
CA GLN A 128 10.09 -15.18 27.72
C GLN A 128 8.61 -15.57 27.53
N MET A 129 7.68 -14.69 27.90
CA MET A 129 6.25 -14.91 27.67
C MET A 129 5.85 -14.81 26.20
N SER A 130 6.47 -13.90 25.43
CA SER A 130 6.35 -13.86 23.96
C SER A 130 6.81 -15.17 23.32
N ALA A 131 7.98 -15.67 23.70
CA ALA A 131 8.48 -16.97 23.24
C ALA A 131 7.51 -18.10 23.57
N LEU A 132 6.94 -18.11 24.78
CA LEU A 132 5.94 -19.10 25.20
C LEU A 132 4.65 -19.01 24.37
N ALA A 133 4.18 -17.80 24.04
CA ALA A 133 3.00 -17.62 23.21
C ALA A 133 3.19 -18.22 21.80
N ASP A 134 4.36 -18.04 21.18
CA ASP A 134 4.66 -18.65 19.88
C ASP A 134 4.76 -20.19 19.96
N LEU A 135 5.35 -20.74 21.03
CA LEU A 135 5.39 -22.19 21.25
C LEU A 135 3.99 -22.80 21.34
N PHE A 136 3.05 -22.13 22.00
CA PHE A 136 1.66 -22.55 22.01
C PHE A 136 0.98 -22.43 20.64
N ALA A 137 1.31 -21.40 19.84
CA ALA A 137 0.82 -21.30 18.46
C ALA A 137 1.31 -22.48 17.60
N ILE A 138 2.58 -22.89 17.74
CA ILE A 138 3.14 -24.09 17.09
C ILE A 138 2.45 -25.37 17.57
N PHE A 139 2.17 -25.47 18.87
CA PHE A 139 1.43 -26.58 19.44
C PHE A 139 0.00 -26.69 18.86
N PHE A 140 -0.72 -25.58 18.78
CA PHE A 140 -2.05 -25.54 18.18
C PHE A 140 -2.02 -25.82 16.67
N LEU A 141 -0.99 -25.36 15.96
CA LEU A 141 -0.74 -25.77 14.57
C LEU A 141 -0.61 -27.30 14.47
N TYR A 142 0.23 -27.93 15.31
CA TYR A 142 0.38 -29.39 15.31
C TYR A 142 -0.96 -30.10 15.52
N LEU A 143 -1.80 -29.62 16.45
CA LEU A 143 -3.13 -30.18 16.68
C LEU A 143 -4.05 -30.06 15.45
N ILE A 144 -4.11 -28.87 14.84
CA ILE A 144 -4.91 -28.59 13.64
C ILE A 144 -4.50 -29.51 12.48
N VAL A 145 -3.20 -29.58 12.21
CA VAL A 145 -2.66 -30.32 11.06
C VAL A 145 -2.74 -31.82 11.27
N SER A 146 -2.45 -32.29 12.49
CA SER A 146 -2.53 -33.73 12.82
C SER A 146 -3.94 -34.28 12.71
N ARG A 147 -4.94 -33.44 13.03
CA ARG A 147 -6.36 -33.74 12.87
C ARG A 147 -6.76 -33.83 11.39
N LEU A 148 -6.52 -32.75 10.61
CA LEU A 148 -6.98 -32.68 9.22
C LEU A 148 -6.17 -33.51 8.21
N TYR A 149 -4.85 -33.62 8.41
CA TYR A 149 -3.91 -34.17 7.41
C TYR A 149 -3.04 -35.32 7.93
N GLY A 150 -3.12 -35.63 9.23
CA GLY A 150 -2.38 -36.71 9.87
C GLY A 150 -1.08 -36.26 10.55
N ARG A 151 -0.60 -37.06 11.50
CA ARG A 151 0.52 -36.72 12.40
C ARG A 151 1.83 -36.44 11.67
N LYS A 152 2.11 -37.16 10.58
CA LYS A 152 3.32 -36.93 9.74
C LYS A 152 3.39 -35.50 9.20
N VAL A 153 2.27 -35.02 8.66
CA VAL A 153 2.17 -33.65 8.15
C VAL A 153 2.24 -32.66 9.31
N GLY A 154 1.64 -33.00 10.45
CA GLY A 154 1.69 -32.21 11.68
C GLY A 154 3.12 -31.97 12.18
N VAL A 155 3.94 -33.03 12.27
CA VAL A 155 5.34 -32.93 12.70
C VAL A 155 6.15 -32.05 11.74
N PHE A 156 6.01 -32.22 10.42
CA PHE A 156 6.70 -31.37 9.44
C PHE A 156 6.23 -29.92 9.45
N ALA A 157 4.93 -29.68 9.62
CA ALA A 157 4.37 -28.33 9.73
C ALA A 157 4.91 -27.62 10.98
N ALA A 158 4.97 -28.32 12.11
CA ALA A 158 5.57 -27.81 13.34
C ALA A 158 7.07 -27.54 13.16
N ALA A 159 7.82 -28.45 12.51
CA ALA A 159 9.25 -28.25 12.24
C ALA A 159 9.50 -27.01 11.37
N PHE A 160 8.78 -26.86 10.26
CA PHE A 160 8.91 -25.70 9.38
C PHE A 160 8.52 -24.39 10.07
N SER A 161 7.43 -24.39 10.85
CA SER A 161 7.00 -23.21 11.64
C SER A 161 8.04 -22.86 12.73
N SER A 162 8.63 -23.87 13.39
CA SER A 162 9.66 -23.68 14.41
C SER A 162 10.93 -23.01 13.87
N LEU A 163 11.24 -23.27 12.59
CA LEU A 163 12.40 -22.75 11.86
C LEU A 163 12.08 -21.48 11.05
N ALA A 164 10.85 -20.97 11.08
CA ALA A 164 10.52 -19.72 10.40
C ALA A 164 11.14 -18.54 11.15
N VAL A 165 12.05 -17.83 10.49
CA VAL A 165 12.86 -16.77 11.12
C VAL A 165 12.01 -15.63 11.63
N MET A 166 10.94 -15.24 10.93
CA MET A 166 10.06 -14.18 11.43
C MET A 166 9.42 -14.51 12.79
N GLN A 167 9.06 -15.78 13.03
CA GLN A 167 8.55 -16.23 14.33
C GLN A 167 9.64 -16.26 15.40
N ILE A 168 10.87 -16.64 15.03
CA ILE A 168 12.03 -16.62 15.91
C ILE A 168 12.34 -15.18 16.35
N GLN A 169 12.45 -14.25 15.40
CA GLN A 169 12.74 -12.85 15.67
C GLN A 169 11.70 -12.22 16.59
N GLN A 170 10.41 -12.34 16.25
CA GLN A 170 9.34 -11.73 17.05
C GLN A 170 9.25 -12.31 18.46
N SER A 171 9.75 -13.54 18.68
CA SER A 171 9.78 -14.15 20.03
C SER A 171 10.79 -13.50 20.97
N HIS A 172 11.79 -12.79 20.44
CA HIS A 172 12.79 -12.06 21.22
C HIS A 172 12.32 -10.66 21.66
N PHE A 173 11.10 -10.25 21.27
CA PHE A 173 10.52 -8.95 21.61
C PHE A 173 9.16 -9.10 22.27
N PHE A 174 8.83 -8.22 23.21
CA PHE A 174 7.47 -8.10 23.71
C PHE A 174 6.60 -7.22 22.81
N THR A 175 5.78 -7.87 22.00
CA THR A 175 4.80 -7.23 21.11
C THR A 175 3.45 -7.95 21.21
N SER A 176 2.37 -7.26 20.81
CA SER A 176 1.02 -7.85 20.82
C SER A 176 0.83 -8.96 19.78
N ASP A 177 1.66 -9.04 18.75
CA ASP A 177 1.44 -9.89 17.57
C ASP A 177 1.49 -11.39 17.89
N LEU A 178 2.38 -11.82 18.80
CA LEU A 178 2.48 -13.24 19.19
C LEU A 178 1.31 -13.70 20.06
N PHE A 179 0.82 -12.82 20.94
CA PHE A 179 -0.38 -13.10 21.74
C PHE A 179 -1.64 -13.17 20.85
N VAL A 180 -1.74 -12.30 19.85
CA VAL A 180 -2.78 -12.42 18.82
C VAL A 180 -2.67 -13.77 18.12
N ASN A 181 -1.47 -14.16 17.66
CA ASN A 181 -1.25 -15.41 16.95
C ASN A 181 -1.65 -16.63 17.80
N LEU A 182 -1.28 -16.64 19.08
CA LEU A 182 -1.67 -17.66 20.06
C LEU A 182 -3.19 -17.89 20.07
N PHE A 183 -3.96 -16.83 20.28
CA PHE A 183 -5.41 -16.93 20.40
C PHE A 183 -6.12 -17.16 19.05
N LEU A 184 -5.55 -16.66 17.94
CA LEU A 184 -6.03 -16.98 16.59
C LEU A 184 -5.88 -18.48 16.29
N PHE A 185 -4.75 -19.09 16.62
CA PHE A 185 -4.54 -20.53 16.41
C PHE A 185 -5.41 -21.36 17.37
N LEU A 186 -5.66 -20.89 18.58
CA LEU A 186 -6.64 -21.50 19.47
C LEU A 186 -8.06 -21.46 18.87
N ALA A 187 -8.48 -20.33 18.28
CA ALA A 187 -9.75 -20.23 17.57
C ALA A 187 -9.80 -21.20 16.37
N LEU A 188 -8.71 -21.32 15.61
CA LEU A 188 -8.61 -22.30 14.51
C LEU A 188 -8.70 -23.76 15.00
N VAL A 189 -8.19 -24.09 16.19
CA VAL A 189 -8.39 -25.44 16.79
C VAL A 189 -9.89 -25.73 16.99
N PHE A 190 -10.68 -24.76 17.42
CA PHE A 190 -12.13 -24.95 17.57
C PHE A 190 -12.86 -24.97 16.23
N ALA A 191 -12.49 -24.11 15.28
CA ALA A 191 -13.04 -24.12 13.92
C ALA A 191 -12.77 -25.46 13.20
N THR A 192 -11.58 -26.02 13.37
CA THR A 192 -11.25 -27.36 12.85
C THR A 192 -12.03 -28.46 13.57
N GLY A 193 -12.26 -28.32 14.88
CA GLY A 193 -13.18 -29.19 15.62
C GLY A 193 -14.60 -29.21 15.04
N ILE A 194 -15.12 -28.05 14.59
CA ILE A 194 -16.44 -27.95 13.92
C ILE A 194 -16.44 -28.71 12.59
N LEU A 195 -15.34 -28.64 11.82
CA LEU A 195 -15.21 -29.38 10.57
C LEU A 195 -15.15 -30.89 10.78
N GLU A 196 -14.44 -31.35 11.81
CA GLU A 196 -14.24 -32.78 12.05
C GLU A 196 -15.39 -33.47 12.77
N TRP A 197 -16.18 -32.71 13.53
CA TRP A 197 -17.20 -33.30 14.40
C TRP A 197 -18.18 -34.17 13.59
N GLN A 198 -18.16 -35.47 13.84
CA GLN A 198 -19.09 -36.44 13.29
C GLN A 198 -19.61 -37.29 14.45
N LYS A 199 -20.90 -37.62 14.43
CA LYS A 199 -21.45 -38.59 15.38
C LYS A 199 -20.86 -39.97 15.03
N LYS A 200 -20.06 -40.54 15.93
CA LYS A 200 -19.48 -41.89 15.72
C LYS A 200 -20.62 -42.92 15.59
N LYS A 201 -20.57 -43.72 14.52
CA LYS A 201 -21.33 -44.96 14.40
C LYS A 201 -21.01 -45.86 15.60
N LYS A 202 -22.01 -46.17 16.42
CA LYS A 202 -21.89 -47.26 17.39
C LYS A 202 -22.21 -48.55 16.63
N ASN A 203 -21.21 -49.34 16.25
CA ASN A 203 -21.42 -50.75 15.91
C ASN A 203 -22.04 -51.42 17.15
N GLN A 204 -23.07 -52.28 17.11
CA GLN A 204 -23.59 -53.19 16.10
C GLN A 204 -25.11 -53.38 16.31
N ASP A 205 -25.79 -53.82 15.26
CA ASP A 205 -27.13 -54.43 15.21
C ASP A 205 -28.37 -53.52 15.38
N ALA A 206 -28.68 -52.76 14.33
CA ALA A 206 -30.04 -52.63 13.80
C ALA A 206 -29.98 -51.94 12.43
N GLU A 207 -30.56 -52.56 11.41
CA GLU A 207 -30.90 -51.92 10.14
C GLU A 207 -31.94 -50.82 10.39
N THR A 208 -31.47 -49.61 10.71
CA THR A 208 -32.24 -48.38 10.51
C THR A 208 -31.29 -47.34 9.94
N SER A 209 -31.68 -46.76 8.80
CA SER A 209 -31.02 -45.66 8.13
C SER A 209 -30.73 -44.52 9.11
N GLU A 210 -29.47 -44.15 9.25
CA GLU A 210 -29.01 -43.11 10.16
C GLU A 210 -29.48 -41.72 9.70
N GLU A 211 -30.43 -41.13 10.44
CA GLU A 211 -30.69 -39.69 10.41
C GLU A 211 -29.66 -38.94 11.26
N ASP A 212 -28.98 -37.99 10.62
CA ASP A 212 -28.08 -37.05 11.28
C ASP A 212 -28.94 -36.05 12.07
N GLN A 213 -28.81 -36.00 13.40
CA GLN A 213 -29.67 -35.20 14.30
C GLN A 213 -29.65 -33.68 14.03
N LEU A 214 -28.71 -33.17 13.23
CA LEU A 214 -28.69 -31.77 12.79
C LEU A 214 -29.82 -31.47 11.77
N ALA A 215 -30.34 -32.49 11.07
CA ALA A 215 -31.45 -32.39 10.13
C ALA A 215 -32.83 -32.63 10.78
N SER A 216 -32.87 -33.16 12.01
CA SER A 216 -34.10 -33.35 12.78
C SER A 216 -34.37 -32.10 13.65
N PRO A 217 -35.63 -31.64 13.77
CA PRO A 217 -35.94 -30.49 14.61
C PRO A 217 -35.62 -30.77 16.08
N PRO A 218 -34.96 -29.84 16.80
CA PRO A 218 -34.63 -30.05 18.20
C PRO A 218 -35.94 -30.10 19.00
N THR A 219 -36.16 -31.17 19.75
CA THR A 219 -37.42 -31.35 20.49
C THR A 219 -37.47 -30.52 21.77
N SER A 220 -36.34 -29.91 22.19
CA SER A 220 -36.26 -28.94 23.28
C SER A 220 -35.03 -28.02 23.17
N ALA A 221 -35.09 -26.83 23.79
CA ALA A 221 -33.94 -25.90 23.85
C ALA A 221 -32.70 -26.52 24.55
N LEU A 222 -32.91 -27.45 25.49
CA LEU A 222 -31.86 -28.19 26.18
C LEU A 222 -30.97 -29.01 25.23
N GLN A 223 -31.51 -29.51 24.12
CA GLN A 223 -30.73 -30.27 23.13
C GLN A 223 -29.75 -29.39 22.34
N ILE A 224 -30.07 -28.11 22.15
CA ILE A 224 -29.18 -27.14 21.49
C ILE A 224 -27.96 -26.88 22.37
N PHE A 225 -28.16 -26.67 23.67
CA PHE A 225 -27.08 -26.45 24.64
C PHE A 225 -26.23 -27.70 24.91
N ALA A 226 -26.78 -28.90 24.72
CA ALA A 226 -26.03 -30.14 24.82
C ALA A 226 -25.19 -30.47 23.56
N HIS A 227 -25.39 -29.74 22.46
CA HIS A 227 -24.75 -30.06 21.19
C HIS A 227 -23.27 -29.67 21.18
N PRO A 228 -22.32 -30.55 20.79
CA PRO A 228 -20.89 -30.23 20.81
C PRO A 228 -20.50 -29.04 19.92
N LEU A 229 -21.19 -28.86 18.78
CA LEU A 229 -20.96 -27.70 17.89
C LEU A 229 -21.32 -26.36 18.54
N PHE A 230 -22.26 -26.34 19.49
CA PHE A 230 -22.61 -25.14 20.25
C PHE A 230 -21.42 -24.71 21.12
N TRP A 231 -20.85 -25.63 21.89
CA TRP A 231 -19.68 -25.37 22.73
C TRP A 231 -18.41 -25.05 21.94
N LEU A 232 -18.22 -25.68 20.78
CA LEU A 232 -17.11 -25.32 19.89
C LEU A 232 -17.28 -23.89 19.32
N SER A 233 -18.51 -23.46 19.05
CA SER A 233 -18.77 -22.09 18.59
C SER A 233 -18.55 -21.06 19.69
N ILE A 234 -18.95 -21.39 20.94
CA ILE A 234 -18.62 -20.55 22.11
C ILE A 234 -17.11 -20.49 22.33
N ALA A 235 -16.42 -21.63 22.33
CA ALA A 235 -14.98 -21.68 22.55
C ALA A 235 -14.20 -20.94 21.45
N PHE A 236 -14.64 -21.05 20.20
CA PHE A 236 -14.15 -20.20 19.11
C PHE A 236 -14.35 -18.72 19.43
N GLY A 237 -15.55 -18.33 19.86
CA GLY A 237 -15.86 -16.94 20.20
C GLY A 237 -15.00 -16.40 21.35
N LEU A 238 -14.82 -17.17 22.42
CA LEU A 238 -13.94 -16.81 23.53
C LEU A 238 -12.49 -16.63 23.07
N ALA A 239 -11.96 -17.54 22.24
CA ALA A 239 -10.61 -17.42 21.69
C ALA A 239 -10.47 -16.19 20.78
N LEU A 240 -11.46 -15.90 19.94
CA LEU A 240 -11.48 -14.72 19.09
C LEU A 240 -11.55 -13.42 19.91
N GLY A 241 -12.34 -13.38 20.99
CA GLY A 241 -12.43 -12.23 21.89
C GLY A 241 -11.09 -11.93 22.58
N MET A 242 -10.36 -12.96 23.01
CA MET A 242 -8.98 -12.83 23.53
C MET A 242 -8.00 -12.31 22.47
N ALA A 243 -8.10 -12.80 21.23
CA ALA A 243 -7.28 -12.30 20.13
C ALA A 243 -7.56 -10.80 19.85
N MET A 244 -8.83 -10.41 19.82
CA MET A 244 -9.25 -9.01 19.65
C MET A 244 -8.79 -8.12 20.81
N ALA A 245 -8.82 -8.62 22.04
CA ALA A 245 -8.31 -7.95 23.23
C ALA A 245 -6.77 -7.90 23.29
N SER A 246 -6.08 -8.57 22.37
CA SER A 246 -4.64 -8.42 22.15
C SER A 246 -4.35 -7.41 21.04
N LYS A 247 -5.16 -7.42 19.97
CA LYS A 247 -5.12 -6.45 18.87
C LYS A 247 -6.43 -6.48 18.08
N ILE A 248 -7.06 -5.33 17.88
CA ILE A 248 -8.41 -5.25 17.28
C ILE A 248 -8.48 -5.80 15.85
N ASN A 249 -7.38 -5.76 15.09
CA ASN A 249 -7.31 -6.31 13.72
C ASN A 249 -7.60 -7.82 13.66
N ALA A 250 -7.49 -8.54 14.79
CA ALA A 250 -7.90 -9.94 14.88
C ALA A 250 -9.40 -10.16 14.60
N ALA A 251 -10.23 -9.11 14.69
CA ALA A 251 -11.66 -9.17 14.36
C ALA A 251 -11.94 -9.71 12.95
N ALA A 252 -11.01 -9.57 12.00
CA ALA A 252 -11.11 -10.13 10.66
C ALA A 252 -11.29 -11.67 10.66
N MET A 253 -10.78 -12.37 11.69
CA MET A 253 -10.92 -13.83 11.87
C MET A 253 -12.36 -14.26 12.17
N ALA A 254 -13.27 -13.34 12.52
CA ALA A 254 -14.69 -13.65 12.73
C ALA A 254 -15.33 -14.37 11.54
N ILE A 255 -14.85 -14.12 10.31
CA ILE A 255 -15.33 -14.78 9.09
C ILE A 255 -15.06 -16.29 9.06
N VAL A 256 -14.09 -16.78 9.85
CA VAL A 256 -13.72 -18.20 9.84
C VAL A 256 -14.78 -19.08 10.49
N LEU A 257 -15.56 -18.58 11.45
CA LEU A 257 -16.66 -19.34 12.05
C LEU A 257 -17.77 -19.68 11.04
N PRO A 258 -18.39 -18.73 10.33
CA PRO A 258 -19.35 -19.05 9.29
C PRO A 258 -18.71 -19.83 8.14
N LEU A 259 -17.44 -19.55 7.80
CA LEU A 259 -16.71 -20.34 6.80
C LEU A 259 -16.54 -21.81 7.22
N ALA A 260 -16.30 -22.11 8.49
CA ALA A 260 -16.20 -23.47 9.01
C ALA A 260 -17.51 -24.24 8.82
N PHE A 261 -18.65 -23.63 9.17
CA PHE A 261 -19.97 -24.23 8.92
C PHE A 261 -20.28 -24.37 7.43
N PHE A 262 -19.89 -23.40 6.60
CA PHE A 262 -20.07 -23.47 5.15
C PHE A 262 -19.23 -24.59 4.51
N VAL A 263 -17.97 -24.74 4.91
CA VAL A 263 -17.10 -25.83 4.44
C VAL A 263 -17.61 -27.18 4.92
N ARG A 264 -18.09 -27.27 6.17
CA ARG A 264 -18.75 -28.46 6.70
C ARG A 264 -19.94 -28.86 5.82
N TRP A 265 -20.78 -27.89 5.47
CA TRP A 265 -21.91 -28.11 4.57
C TRP A 265 -21.46 -28.64 3.20
N LEU A 266 -20.45 -28.03 2.58
CA LEU A 266 -19.89 -28.47 1.29
C LEU A 266 -19.34 -29.90 1.32
N VAL A 267 -18.73 -30.31 2.43
CA VAL A 267 -18.05 -31.60 2.56
C VAL A 267 -19.01 -32.73 2.95
N TYR A 268 -19.96 -32.48 3.86
CA TYR A 268 -20.80 -33.55 4.45
C TYR A 268 -22.29 -33.45 4.12
N ASP A 269 -22.83 -32.23 4.01
CA ASP A 269 -24.28 -32.02 4.00
C ASP A 269 -24.84 -31.62 2.64
N ARG A 270 -23.98 -31.32 1.66
CA ARG A 270 -24.37 -30.86 0.31
C ARG A 270 -25.36 -31.78 -0.42
N ASN A 271 -25.28 -33.09 -0.16
CA ASN A 271 -26.14 -34.09 -0.81
C ASN A 271 -27.35 -34.50 0.04
N LYS A 272 -27.54 -33.91 1.22
CA LYS A 272 -28.68 -34.19 2.12
C LYS A 272 -29.83 -33.23 1.84
N LYS A 273 -31.07 -33.67 2.05
CA LYS A 273 -32.24 -32.78 2.07
C LYS A 273 -32.25 -32.02 3.40
N LEU A 274 -31.86 -30.74 3.35
CA LEU A 274 -31.79 -29.88 4.54
C LEU A 274 -33.08 -29.05 4.65
N ASP A 275 -33.68 -29.05 5.83
CA ASP A 275 -34.86 -28.24 6.15
C ASP A 275 -34.46 -26.90 6.82
N SER A 276 -35.38 -25.95 6.90
CA SER A 276 -35.25 -24.65 7.57
C SER A 276 -34.68 -24.74 8.99
N THR A 277 -34.96 -25.83 9.70
CA THR A 277 -34.49 -26.07 11.07
C THR A 277 -32.98 -26.29 11.17
N TYR A 278 -32.34 -26.82 10.13
CA TYR A 278 -30.87 -26.96 10.08
C TYR A 278 -30.20 -25.59 10.07
N TRP A 279 -30.71 -24.68 9.23
CA TRP A 279 -30.16 -23.34 9.08
C TRP A 279 -30.42 -22.47 10.32
N SER A 280 -31.56 -22.65 11.01
CA SER A 280 -31.81 -21.96 12.27
C SER A 280 -30.89 -22.42 13.40
N GLN A 281 -30.53 -23.71 13.48
CA GLN A 281 -29.54 -24.20 14.44
C GLN A 281 -28.15 -23.61 14.18
N ILE A 282 -27.70 -23.59 12.92
CA ILE A 282 -26.42 -22.95 12.56
C ILE A 282 -26.45 -21.47 12.94
N LEU A 283 -27.54 -20.76 12.65
CA LEU A 283 -27.68 -19.36 13.02
C LEU A 283 -27.55 -19.17 14.55
N ILE A 284 -28.17 -20.04 15.36
CA ILE A 284 -28.02 -20.00 16.82
C ILE A 284 -26.57 -20.21 17.25
N PHE A 285 -25.85 -21.15 16.63
CA PHE A 285 -24.43 -21.39 16.92
C PHE A 285 -23.55 -20.19 16.56
N LEU A 286 -23.80 -19.56 15.41
CA LEU A 286 -23.10 -18.34 14.98
C LEU A 286 -23.37 -17.17 15.94
N VAL A 287 -24.63 -16.97 16.32
CA VAL A 287 -25.02 -15.92 17.27
C VAL A 287 -24.39 -16.18 18.64
N ALA A 288 -24.40 -17.42 19.13
CA ALA A 288 -23.77 -17.78 20.40
C ALA A 288 -22.25 -17.55 20.38
N GLY A 289 -21.58 -17.91 19.28
CA GLY A 289 -20.16 -17.60 19.09
C GLY A 289 -19.87 -16.10 19.01
N GLY A 290 -20.72 -15.33 18.33
CA GLY A 290 -20.62 -13.87 18.29
C GLY A 290 -20.79 -13.22 19.66
N ILE A 291 -21.79 -13.65 20.43
CA ILE A 291 -22.02 -13.18 21.81
C ILE A 291 -20.84 -13.55 22.70
N ALA A 292 -20.32 -14.79 22.61
CA ALA A 292 -19.14 -15.22 23.36
C ALA A 292 -17.90 -14.37 23.02
N THR A 293 -17.75 -13.96 21.76
CA THR A 293 -16.68 -13.04 21.33
C THR A 293 -16.80 -11.68 22.03
N ILE A 294 -18.00 -11.10 22.04
CA ILE A 294 -18.25 -9.80 22.69
C ILE A 294 -18.03 -9.88 24.20
N ILE A 295 -18.50 -10.94 24.85
CA ILE A 295 -18.30 -11.16 26.29
C ILE A 295 -16.82 -11.30 26.61
N SER A 296 -16.09 -12.13 25.86
CA SER A 296 -14.66 -12.30 26.06
C SER A 296 -13.88 -11.02 25.81
N PHE A 297 -14.20 -10.27 24.74
CA PHE A 297 -13.61 -8.96 24.49
C PHE A 297 -13.91 -7.98 25.62
N ARG A 298 -15.13 -7.96 26.17
CA ARG A 298 -15.49 -7.10 27.32
C ARG A 298 -14.69 -7.45 28.57
N ILE A 299 -14.44 -8.74 28.82
CA ILE A 299 -13.67 -9.24 29.98
C ILE A 299 -12.19 -8.85 29.84
N PHE A 300 -11.61 -9.02 28.65
CA PHE A 300 -10.17 -8.89 28.46
C PHE A 300 -9.72 -7.55 27.87
N GLN A 301 -10.65 -6.71 27.41
CA GLN A 301 -10.45 -5.31 27.04
C GLN A 301 -11.49 -4.43 27.76
N PRO A 302 -11.49 -4.40 29.10
CA PRO A 302 -12.53 -3.70 29.86
C PRO A 302 -12.51 -2.18 29.63
N TYR A 303 -11.35 -1.59 29.30
CA TYR A 303 -11.16 -0.14 29.19
C TYR A 303 -11.57 0.43 27.83
N ALA A 304 -11.91 -0.44 26.87
CA ALA A 304 -12.59 -0.01 25.65
C ALA A 304 -14.05 0.43 25.91
N PHE A 305 -14.55 0.27 27.13
CA PHE A 305 -15.94 0.55 27.50
C PHE A 305 -16.03 1.50 28.71
N ASP A 306 -17.06 2.34 28.68
CA ASP A 306 -17.53 3.13 29.81
C ASP A 306 -18.99 2.72 30.11
N GLY A 307 -19.19 1.99 31.20
CA GLY A 307 -20.44 1.28 31.47
C GLY A 307 -20.76 0.21 30.42
N LEU A 308 -21.86 0.40 29.67
CA LEU A 308 -22.28 -0.48 28.57
C LEU A 308 -21.89 0.05 27.19
N LEU A 309 -21.47 1.32 27.09
CA LEU A 309 -21.10 1.95 25.83
C LEU A 309 -19.58 1.89 25.64
N LEU A 310 -19.13 2.13 24.41
CA LEU A 310 -17.70 2.25 24.13
C LEU A 310 -17.15 3.56 24.71
N ASN A 311 -15.96 3.49 25.28
CA ASN A 311 -15.26 4.64 25.83
C ASN A 311 -14.86 5.60 24.69
N LYS A 312 -15.17 6.90 24.84
CA LYS A 312 -14.89 7.90 23.80
C LYS A 312 -13.40 8.08 23.51
N GLN A 313 -12.57 8.10 24.55
CA GLN A 313 -11.11 8.23 24.43
C GLN A 313 -10.53 7.04 23.67
N TRP A 314 -11.03 5.83 23.93
CA TRP A 314 -10.63 4.64 23.17
C TRP A 314 -11.01 4.75 21.68
N ILE A 315 -12.23 5.21 21.36
CA ILE A 315 -12.66 5.43 19.97
C ILE A 315 -11.76 6.47 19.27
N GLU A 316 -11.47 7.57 19.95
CA GLU A 316 -10.59 8.63 19.44
C GLU A 316 -9.18 8.10 19.16
N GLY A 317 -8.61 7.32 20.09
CA GLY A 317 -7.31 6.67 19.90
C GLY A 317 -7.28 5.72 18.70
N ILE A 318 -8.31 4.88 18.51
CA ILE A 318 -8.42 3.99 17.34
C ILE A 318 -8.56 4.82 16.04
N SER A 319 -9.31 5.92 16.06
CA SER A 319 -9.46 6.82 14.91
C SER A 319 -8.14 7.50 14.55
N GLU A 320 -7.38 7.93 15.55
CA GLU A 320 -6.04 8.49 15.37
C GLU A 320 -5.10 7.44 14.78
N GLN A 321 -5.02 6.23 15.35
CA GLN A 321 -4.19 5.14 14.84
C GLN A 321 -4.54 4.80 13.39
N ARG A 322 -5.82 4.80 13.02
CA ARG A 322 -6.25 4.59 11.62
C ARG A 322 -5.69 5.66 10.70
N THR A 323 -5.70 6.93 11.13
CA THR A 323 -5.13 8.04 10.35
C THR A 323 -3.64 7.85 10.16
N GLN A 324 -2.92 7.47 11.22
CA GLN A 324 -1.49 7.16 11.17
C GLN A 324 -1.19 5.98 10.22
N ALA A 325 -1.96 4.88 10.29
CA ALA A 325 -1.76 3.69 9.46
C ALA A 325 -2.07 3.88 7.97
N THR A 326 -2.89 4.88 7.60
CA THR A 326 -3.24 5.15 6.19
C THR A 326 -2.19 5.95 5.43
N GLY A 327 -1.12 6.43 6.07
CA GLY A 327 -0.09 7.26 5.41
C GLY A 327 -0.56 8.67 5.02
N LYS A 328 -1.71 9.10 5.54
CA LYS A 328 -2.22 10.48 5.42
C LYS A 328 -1.63 11.42 6.47
N ALA A 329 -1.21 10.86 7.61
CA ALA A 329 -0.45 11.60 8.61
C ALA A 329 1.02 11.67 8.18
N ASP A 330 1.59 12.86 8.32
CA ASP A 330 2.99 13.13 8.03
C ASP A 330 3.87 12.72 9.20
N LEU A 331 4.15 11.41 9.27
CA LEU A 331 4.93 10.79 10.35
C LEU A 331 6.22 10.20 9.78
N PRO A 332 7.38 10.39 10.45
CA PRO A 332 8.67 9.90 9.97
C PRO A 332 8.65 8.43 9.53
N TRP A 333 8.15 7.53 10.39
CA TRP A 333 8.10 6.09 10.13
C TRP A 333 7.15 5.67 8.99
N ASN A 334 6.29 6.56 8.49
CA ASN A 334 5.44 6.26 7.35
C ASN A 334 6.14 6.46 6.00
N LEU A 335 7.25 7.21 5.96
CA LEU A 335 7.96 7.53 4.72
C LEU A 335 8.57 6.29 4.07
N GLN A 336 8.96 5.28 4.86
CA GLN A 336 9.51 4.01 4.36
C GLN A 336 8.57 3.22 3.42
N TRP A 337 7.26 3.47 3.53
CA TRP A 337 6.22 2.77 2.78
C TRP A 337 5.88 3.45 1.45
N ALA A 338 6.34 4.69 1.24
CA ALA A 338 6.17 5.37 -0.03
C ALA A 338 6.87 4.58 -1.16
N ARG A 339 6.22 4.52 -2.34
CA ARG A 339 6.73 3.83 -3.55
C ARG A 339 7.01 2.33 -3.38
N ARG A 340 6.43 1.66 -2.37
CA ARG A 340 6.48 0.20 -2.23
C ARG A 340 5.46 -0.48 -3.14
N THR A 341 5.86 -1.62 -3.71
CA THR A 341 4.96 -2.43 -4.55
C THR A 341 4.03 -3.27 -3.67
N HIS A 342 2.88 -3.69 -4.20
CA HIS A 342 2.02 -4.66 -3.51
C HIS A 342 2.65 -6.05 -3.38
N LEU A 343 3.77 -6.31 -4.08
CA LEU A 343 4.56 -7.54 -3.95
C LEU A 343 5.62 -7.44 -2.84
N TYR A 344 5.78 -6.28 -2.22
CA TYR A 344 6.82 -6.07 -1.21
C TYR A 344 6.72 -7.04 -0.03
N SER A 345 5.50 -7.28 0.48
CA SER A 345 5.25 -8.26 1.53
C SER A 345 5.56 -9.69 1.07
N PHE A 346 5.22 -10.03 -0.18
CA PHE A 346 5.50 -11.33 -0.79
C PHE A 346 7.01 -11.61 -0.85
N GLU A 347 7.78 -10.64 -1.36
CA GLU A 347 9.23 -10.75 -1.53
C GLU A 347 9.92 -10.97 -0.18
N ASN A 348 9.65 -10.10 0.81
CA ASN A 348 10.30 -10.17 2.11
C ASN A 348 9.91 -11.41 2.93
N LEU A 349 8.62 -11.75 2.94
CA LEU A 349 8.13 -12.98 3.59
C LEU A 349 8.77 -14.23 2.98
N THR A 350 8.93 -14.27 1.65
CA THR A 350 9.44 -15.45 0.94
C THR A 350 10.96 -15.57 1.06
N LEU A 351 11.69 -14.47 0.93
CA LEU A 351 13.15 -14.47 0.94
C LEU A 351 13.71 -14.57 2.36
N TRP A 352 13.20 -13.77 3.29
CA TRP A 352 13.80 -13.56 4.61
C TRP A 352 12.97 -14.19 5.72
N GLY A 353 11.67 -13.88 5.78
CA GLY A 353 10.80 -14.33 6.88
C GLY A 353 10.68 -15.85 7.01
N LEU A 354 10.28 -16.54 5.93
CA LEU A 354 10.26 -18.02 5.87
C LEU A 354 11.63 -18.60 5.48
N GLY A 355 12.47 -17.80 4.82
CA GLY A 355 13.64 -18.26 4.08
C GLY A 355 13.28 -18.82 2.71
N LEU A 356 14.08 -18.51 1.69
CA LEU A 356 13.84 -18.87 0.29
C LEU A 356 13.41 -20.35 0.06
N PRO A 357 14.05 -21.38 0.67
CA PRO A 357 13.65 -22.78 0.44
C PRO A 357 12.23 -23.10 0.92
N LEU A 358 11.86 -22.63 2.12
CA LEU A 358 10.54 -22.87 2.70
C LEU A 358 9.49 -21.99 2.03
N GLY A 359 9.82 -20.72 1.75
CA GLY A 359 8.94 -19.78 1.07
C GLY A 359 8.48 -20.31 -0.29
N LEU A 360 9.42 -20.77 -1.14
CA LEU A 360 9.08 -21.37 -2.44
C LEU A 360 8.18 -22.61 -2.28
N LEU A 361 8.52 -23.51 -1.35
CA LEU A 361 7.74 -24.73 -1.12
C LEU A 361 6.33 -24.42 -0.58
N ALA A 362 6.20 -23.41 0.28
CA ALA A 362 4.93 -22.95 0.82
C ALA A 362 4.02 -22.40 -0.29
N TRP A 363 4.53 -21.60 -1.22
CA TRP A 363 3.75 -21.09 -2.34
C TRP A 363 3.36 -22.19 -3.34
N VAL A 364 4.25 -23.14 -3.61
CA VAL A 364 3.91 -24.34 -4.40
C VAL A 364 2.79 -25.13 -3.72
N GLY A 365 2.88 -25.32 -2.40
CA GLY A 365 1.84 -25.97 -1.60
C GLY A 365 0.51 -25.20 -1.61
N PHE A 366 0.56 -23.88 -1.48
CA PHE A 366 -0.60 -22.99 -1.53
C PHE A 366 -1.32 -23.09 -2.88
N LEU A 367 -0.59 -23.01 -3.99
CA LEU A 367 -1.16 -23.11 -5.34
C LEU A 367 -1.71 -24.52 -5.61
N PHE A 368 -1.00 -25.57 -5.19
CA PHE A 368 -1.45 -26.94 -5.35
C PHE A 368 -2.72 -27.23 -4.54
N MET A 369 -2.81 -26.68 -3.32
CA MET A 369 -4.00 -26.78 -2.47
C MET A 369 -5.19 -26.03 -3.09
N GLY A 370 -4.98 -24.83 -3.60
CA GLY A 370 -6.00 -24.08 -4.36
C GLY A 370 -6.51 -24.84 -5.58
N TRP A 371 -5.61 -25.49 -6.33
CA TRP A 371 -5.99 -26.35 -7.45
C TRP A 371 -6.83 -27.57 -7.01
N ARG A 372 -6.53 -28.18 -5.85
CA ARG A 372 -7.34 -29.27 -5.29
C ARG A 372 -8.74 -28.82 -4.89
N ILE A 373 -8.87 -27.63 -4.32
CA ILE A 373 -10.17 -27.01 -4.00
C ILE A 373 -10.99 -26.84 -5.29
N PHE A 374 -10.37 -26.31 -6.35
CA PHE A 374 -11.04 -26.18 -7.66
C PHE A 374 -11.48 -27.54 -8.24
N LYS A 375 -10.75 -28.62 -7.93
CA LYS A 375 -11.13 -30.01 -8.28
C LYS A 375 -12.21 -30.62 -7.37
N GLY A 376 -12.73 -29.88 -6.39
CA GLY A 376 -13.83 -30.31 -5.51
C GLY A 376 -13.38 -30.82 -4.13
N GLU A 377 -12.10 -30.73 -3.77
CA GLU A 377 -11.62 -31.09 -2.41
C GLU A 377 -11.78 -29.91 -1.43
N TYR A 378 -13.02 -29.61 -1.03
CA TYR A 378 -13.35 -28.43 -0.22
C TYR A 378 -12.82 -28.45 1.23
N ARG A 379 -12.30 -29.58 1.73
CA ARG A 379 -11.74 -29.69 3.10
C ARG A 379 -10.63 -28.69 3.40
N HIS A 380 -9.93 -28.22 2.38
CA HIS A 380 -8.81 -27.29 2.49
C HIS A 380 -9.27 -25.81 2.54
N LEU A 381 -10.51 -25.55 2.14
CA LEU A 381 -11.00 -24.20 1.83
C LEU A 381 -10.95 -23.26 3.04
N MET A 382 -11.13 -23.75 4.26
CA MET A 382 -11.10 -22.90 5.46
C MET A 382 -9.70 -22.32 5.70
N LEU A 383 -8.68 -23.19 5.81
CA LEU A 383 -7.31 -22.75 6.09
C LEU A 383 -6.70 -22.03 4.89
N TRP A 384 -6.91 -22.54 3.68
CA TRP A 384 -6.45 -21.88 2.46
C TRP A 384 -7.14 -20.53 2.24
N GLY A 385 -8.45 -20.45 2.48
CA GLY A 385 -9.24 -19.23 2.33
C GLY A 385 -8.83 -18.15 3.32
N TRP A 386 -8.60 -18.50 4.59
CA TRP A 386 -8.05 -17.56 5.57
C TRP A 386 -6.67 -17.05 5.16
N THR A 387 -5.75 -17.95 4.78
CA THR A 387 -4.41 -17.55 4.30
C THR A 387 -4.48 -16.63 3.09
N ALA A 388 -5.30 -16.97 2.08
CA ALA A 388 -5.45 -16.16 0.87
C ALA A 388 -6.07 -14.78 1.17
N PHE A 389 -7.12 -14.75 2.00
CA PHE A 389 -7.79 -13.51 2.40
C PHE A 389 -6.85 -12.60 3.18
N TYR A 390 -6.20 -13.11 4.23
CA TYR A 390 -5.34 -12.32 5.10
C TYR A 390 -4.11 -11.81 4.36
N PHE A 391 -3.46 -12.67 3.57
CA PHE A 391 -2.32 -12.29 2.74
C PHE A 391 -2.69 -11.17 1.75
N GLY A 392 -3.81 -11.34 1.03
CA GLY A 392 -4.29 -10.36 0.07
C GLY A 392 -4.69 -9.05 0.72
N TRP A 393 -5.43 -9.10 1.84
CA TRP A 393 -5.84 -7.89 2.57
C TRP A 393 -4.65 -7.10 3.11
N GLN A 394 -3.69 -7.79 3.74
CA GLN A 394 -2.53 -7.16 4.37
C GLN A 394 -1.52 -6.63 3.35
N SER A 395 -1.34 -7.32 2.21
CA SER A 395 -0.43 -6.86 1.13
C SER A 395 -0.96 -5.64 0.36
N LEU A 396 -2.26 -5.36 0.46
CA LEU A 396 -2.92 -4.20 -0.15
C LEU A 396 -2.98 -2.99 0.79
N GLN A 397 -2.60 -3.12 2.06
CA GLN A 397 -2.51 -1.98 2.98
C GLN A 397 -1.34 -1.06 2.62
N PHE A 398 -1.38 0.19 3.09
CA PHE A 398 -0.33 1.18 2.89
C PHE A 398 1.02 0.74 3.50
N ASN A 399 0.99 0.01 4.62
CA ASN A 399 2.16 -0.53 5.33
C ASN A 399 2.24 -2.06 5.18
N PRO A 400 2.64 -2.61 4.01
CA PRO A 400 2.65 -4.04 3.73
C PRO A 400 3.86 -4.76 4.35
N THR A 401 4.16 -4.50 5.63
CA THR A 401 5.25 -5.14 6.37
C THR A 401 5.06 -6.65 6.46
N MET A 402 6.14 -7.43 6.32
CA MET A 402 6.08 -8.88 6.51
C MET A 402 5.79 -9.28 7.97
N ARG A 403 6.03 -8.40 8.96
CA ARG A 403 5.69 -8.64 10.37
C ARG A 403 4.19 -8.83 10.55
N TYR A 404 3.37 -8.04 9.86
CA TYR A 404 1.91 -8.14 9.96
C TYR A 404 1.35 -9.39 9.27
N GLN A 405 2.17 -10.15 8.54
CA GLN A 405 1.76 -11.44 7.97
C GLN A 405 1.91 -12.59 8.97
N LEU A 406 2.39 -12.36 10.20
CA LEU A 406 2.64 -13.42 11.20
C LEU A 406 1.49 -14.43 11.38
N PRO A 407 0.19 -14.03 11.37
CA PRO A 407 -0.93 -14.97 11.50
C PRO A 407 -1.05 -16.05 10.41
N ILE A 408 -0.34 -15.91 9.28
CA ILE A 408 -0.37 -16.90 8.19
C ILE A 408 0.93 -17.71 8.05
N TYR A 409 2.03 -17.33 8.73
CA TYR A 409 3.31 -18.05 8.67
C TYR A 409 3.17 -19.54 9.02
N PRO A 410 2.51 -19.92 10.14
CA PRO A 410 2.40 -21.33 10.49
C PRO A 410 1.52 -22.11 9.51
N LEU A 411 0.54 -21.45 8.87
CA LEU A 411 -0.30 -22.07 7.82
C LEU A 411 0.45 -22.25 6.50
N LEU A 412 1.32 -21.32 6.13
CA LEU A 412 2.21 -21.46 4.96
C LEU A 412 3.21 -22.61 5.18
N ALA A 413 3.78 -22.72 6.38
CA ALA A 413 4.61 -23.86 6.78
C ALA A 413 3.84 -25.19 6.71
N MET A 414 2.57 -25.22 7.13
CA MET A 414 1.68 -26.37 6.93
C MET A 414 1.47 -26.70 5.45
N MET A 415 1.25 -25.71 4.59
CA MET A 415 1.02 -25.96 3.17
C MET A 415 2.26 -26.56 2.48
N ALA A 416 3.45 -26.12 2.87
CA ALA A 416 4.72 -26.73 2.45
C ALA A 416 4.81 -28.20 2.91
N ALA A 417 4.54 -28.47 4.19
CA ALA A 417 4.52 -29.82 4.74
C ALA A 417 3.50 -30.72 4.04
N TRP A 418 2.28 -30.23 3.84
CA TRP A 418 1.20 -30.97 3.19
C TRP A 418 1.55 -31.33 1.75
N PHE A 419 2.17 -30.43 0.99
CA PHE A 419 2.57 -30.68 -0.39
C PHE A 419 3.57 -31.84 -0.50
N ILE A 420 4.57 -31.91 0.39
CA ILE A 420 5.58 -33.00 0.41
C ILE A 420 4.89 -34.37 0.48
N PHE A 421 3.87 -34.52 1.32
CA PHE A 421 3.21 -35.81 1.53
C PHE A 421 2.09 -36.10 0.52
N GLU A 422 1.51 -35.09 -0.12
CA GLU A 422 0.39 -35.25 -1.05
C GLU A 422 0.84 -35.37 -2.52
N PHE A 423 1.94 -34.71 -2.90
CA PHE A 423 2.49 -34.76 -4.26
C PHE A 423 2.74 -36.19 -4.81
N PRO A 424 3.24 -37.16 -4.01
CA PRO A 424 3.47 -38.53 -4.49
C PRO A 424 2.19 -39.33 -4.75
N LYS A 425 1.03 -38.91 -4.23
CA LYS A 425 -0.21 -39.70 -4.29
C LYS A 425 -0.95 -39.46 -5.60
N ASN A 426 -0.95 -40.47 -6.48
CA ASN A 426 -1.75 -40.43 -7.71
C ASN A 426 -3.11 -41.11 -7.50
N ARG A 427 -4.20 -40.34 -7.60
CA ARG A 427 -5.57 -40.79 -7.25
C ARG A 427 -6.37 -41.39 -8.41
N LYS A 428 -5.79 -41.52 -9.61
CA LYS A 428 -6.43 -42.27 -10.71
C LYS A 428 -6.39 -43.76 -10.38
N GLN A 429 -7.58 -44.35 -10.27
CA GLN A 429 -7.86 -45.77 -10.10
C GLN A 429 -7.30 -46.56 -11.30
N ILE A 430 -6.05 -46.99 -11.21
CA ILE A 430 -5.38 -47.90 -12.15
C ILE A 430 -4.68 -48.95 -11.29
N ASP A 431 -4.83 -50.23 -11.66
CA ASP A 431 -4.36 -51.45 -10.99
C ASP A 431 -3.21 -51.30 -9.98
N ASP A 432 -3.41 -51.91 -8.81
CA ASP A 432 -2.53 -51.91 -7.61
C ASP A 432 -1.05 -52.25 -7.92
N LYS A 433 -0.78 -53.08 -8.93
CA LYS A 433 0.60 -53.47 -9.32
C LYS A 433 1.36 -52.39 -10.10
N THR A 434 0.67 -51.59 -10.91
CA THR A 434 1.27 -50.44 -11.63
C THR A 434 1.41 -49.19 -10.77
N GLN A 435 0.57 -49.07 -9.73
CA GLN A 435 0.54 -47.94 -8.81
C GLN A 435 1.80 -47.84 -7.92
N THR A 436 2.37 -48.98 -7.53
CA THR A 436 3.58 -49.05 -6.68
C THR A 436 4.86 -48.63 -7.44
N THR A 437 4.96 -48.90 -8.73
CA THR A 437 6.14 -48.59 -9.55
C THR A 437 6.24 -47.10 -9.90
N ILE A 438 5.12 -46.41 -10.15
CA ILE A 438 5.08 -44.98 -10.54
C ILE A 438 5.19 -44.03 -9.33
N ASN A 439 4.68 -44.43 -8.16
CA ASN A 439 4.70 -43.58 -6.97
C ASN A 439 6.04 -43.62 -6.21
N ARG A 440 6.84 -44.68 -6.37
CA ARG A 440 8.18 -44.79 -5.76
C ARG A 440 9.14 -43.65 -6.13
N PRO A 441 9.37 -43.30 -7.41
CA PRO A 441 10.26 -42.19 -7.76
C PRO A 441 9.71 -40.84 -7.27
N ARG A 442 8.40 -40.62 -7.34
CA ARG A 442 7.77 -39.37 -6.85
C ARG A 442 7.88 -39.22 -5.33
N ALA A 443 7.72 -40.30 -4.58
CA ALA A 443 7.90 -40.31 -3.14
C ALA A 443 9.36 -40.07 -2.73
N ILE A 444 10.32 -40.63 -3.47
CA ILE A 444 11.75 -40.36 -3.26
C ILE A 444 12.06 -38.89 -3.55
N ILE A 445 11.57 -38.34 -4.66
CA ILE A 445 11.74 -36.91 -5.00
C ILE A 445 11.15 -36.02 -3.91
N ALA A 446 9.92 -36.29 -3.47
CA ALA A 446 9.28 -35.50 -2.42
C ALA A 446 10.04 -35.59 -1.09
N ALA A 447 10.57 -36.77 -0.74
CA ALA A 447 11.41 -36.93 0.44
C ALA A 447 12.72 -36.14 0.32
N ILE A 448 13.41 -36.21 -0.83
CA ILE A 448 14.64 -35.43 -1.09
C ILE A 448 14.36 -33.93 -0.99
N ILE A 449 13.30 -33.44 -1.64
CA ILE A 449 12.89 -32.04 -1.60
C ILE A 449 12.56 -31.65 -0.16
N GLY A 450 11.71 -32.41 0.52
CA GLY A 450 11.29 -32.12 1.89
C GLY A 450 12.46 -32.10 2.89
N SER A 451 13.36 -33.08 2.82
CA SER A 451 14.56 -33.13 3.65
C SER A 451 15.54 -32.00 3.31
N SER A 452 15.77 -31.71 2.03
CA SER A 452 16.67 -30.63 1.61
C SER A 452 16.14 -29.26 2.05
N VAL A 453 14.84 -29.00 1.87
CA VAL A 453 14.20 -27.77 2.35
C VAL A 453 14.29 -27.69 3.86
N LEU A 454 14.00 -28.76 4.60
CA LEU A 454 14.11 -28.76 6.06
C LEU A 454 15.54 -28.43 6.54
N VAL A 455 16.56 -29.03 5.92
CA VAL A 455 17.97 -28.76 6.25
C VAL A 455 18.35 -27.32 5.91
N LEU A 456 18.01 -26.83 4.72
CA LEU A 456 18.36 -25.46 4.30
C LEU A 456 17.63 -24.41 5.14
N THR A 457 16.36 -24.65 5.50
CA THR A 457 15.61 -23.78 6.42
C THR A 457 16.20 -23.84 7.83
N ALA A 458 16.67 -25.01 8.29
CA ALA A 458 17.39 -25.09 9.55
C ALA A 458 18.71 -24.31 9.51
N VAL A 459 19.49 -24.42 8.42
CA VAL A 459 20.70 -23.63 8.22
C VAL A 459 20.40 -22.14 8.32
N TRP A 460 19.32 -21.66 7.68
CA TRP A 460 18.89 -20.27 7.77
C TRP A 460 18.49 -19.87 9.21
N ALA A 461 17.66 -20.66 9.88
CA ALA A 461 17.19 -20.38 11.23
C ALA A 461 18.32 -20.35 12.26
N PHE A 462 19.25 -21.31 12.22
CA PHE A 462 20.40 -21.33 13.12
C PHE A 462 21.43 -20.25 12.76
N ALA A 463 21.58 -19.91 11.48
CA ALA A 463 22.39 -18.77 11.08
C ALA A 463 21.84 -17.47 11.66
N PHE A 464 20.54 -17.25 11.54
CA PHE A 464 19.87 -16.07 12.10
C PHE A 464 19.98 -16.03 13.64
N GLN A 465 19.78 -17.16 14.32
CA GLN A 465 19.90 -17.23 15.79
C GLN A 465 21.28 -16.82 16.30
N SER A 466 22.34 -16.97 15.49
CA SER A 466 23.69 -16.55 15.89
C SER A 466 23.81 -15.05 16.20
N ILE A 467 22.88 -14.22 15.70
CA ILE A 467 22.81 -12.79 16.01
C ILE A 467 22.62 -12.57 17.51
N TYR A 468 21.68 -13.28 18.13
CA TYR A 468 21.35 -13.15 19.56
C TYR A 468 22.42 -13.75 20.50
N LEU A 469 23.43 -14.42 19.95
CA LEU A 469 24.56 -14.98 20.70
C LEU A 469 25.80 -14.06 20.70
N ARG A 470 25.68 -12.89 20.06
CA ARG A 470 26.72 -11.86 19.97
C ARG A 470 26.21 -10.58 20.61
N ASP A 471 27.14 -9.68 20.90
CA ASP A 471 26.80 -8.32 21.28
C ASP A 471 26.02 -7.64 20.15
N GLU A 472 24.94 -6.96 20.52
CA GLU A 472 24.19 -6.14 19.58
C GLU A 472 25.08 -5.00 19.04
N THR A 473 24.91 -4.65 17.76
CA THR A 473 25.82 -3.78 17.01
C THR A 473 25.94 -2.36 17.59
N ARG A 474 24.87 -1.78 18.13
CA ARG A 474 24.89 -0.47 18.82
C ARG A 474 25.57 -0.55 20.18
N MET A 475 25.42 -1.67 20.90
CA MET A 475 26.17 -1.94 22.13
C MET A 475 27.68 -2.08 21.85
N ALA A 476 28.04 -2.86 20.84
CA ALA A 476 29.41 -3.01 20.38
C ALA A 476 30.02 -1.67 19.93
N ALA A 477 29.27 -0.89 19.15
CA ALA A 477 29.67 0.46 18.74
C ALA A 477 29.87 1.38 19.95
N SER A 478 28.95 1.36 20.93
CA SER A 478 29.07 2.20 22.13
C SER A 478 30.32 1.88 22.94
N ARG A 479 30.61 0.58 23.14
CA ARG A 479 31.84 0.13 23.82
C ARG A 479 33.10 0.54 23.05
N TRP A 480 33.09 0.39 21.73
CA TRP A 480 34.19 0.85 20.89
C TRP A 480 34.39 2.37 20.98
N MET A 481 33.30 3.14 20.97
CA MET A 481 33.37 4.60 21.11
C MET A 481 34.00 5.00 22.44
N ILE A 482 33.56 4.41 23.56
CA ILE A 482 34.14 4.62 24.90
C ILE A 482 35.65 4.30 24.93
N GLN A 483 36.09 3.29 24.19
CA GLN A 483 37.50 2.89 24.14
C GLN A 483 38.35 3.76 23.20
N ASN A 484 37.80 4.25 22.09
CA ASN A 484 38.59 4.83 20.99
C ASN A 484 38.35 6.33 20.73
N ILE A 485 37.22 6.89 21.17
CA ILE A 485 36.94 8.33 21.05
C ILE A 485 37.47 9.04 22.29
N PRO A 486 38.32 10.07 22.15
CA PRO A 486 38.84 10.80 23.30
C PRO A 486 37.72 11.45 24.13
N GLY A 487 37.59 11.02 25.39
CA GLY A 487 36.80 11.73 26.39
C GLY A 487 37.54 12.92 26.98
N ALA A 488 36.93 13.61 27.95
CA ALA A 488 37.56 14.75 28.64
C ALA A 488 38.89 14.36 29.30
N VAL A 489 38.89 13.26 30.08
CA VAL A 489 40.10 12.68 30.68
C VAL A 489 40.12 11.18 30.39
N ASN A 490 41.25 10.66 29.91
CA ASN A 490 41.41 9.27 29.46
C ASN A 490 42.57 8.63 30.21
N LEU A 491 42.30 7.55 30.93
CA LEU A 491 43.32 6.77 31.63
C LEU A 491 43.77 5.60 30.75
N SER A 492 45.05 5.56 30.42
CA SER A 492 45.64 4.47 29.62
C SER A 492 46.16 3.36 30.54
N ILE A 493 45.32 2.35 30.78
CA ILE A 493 45.61 1.24 31.69
C ILE A 493 46.15 0.05 30.89
N GLU A 494 47.40 -0.32 31.12
CA GLU A 494 47.99 -1.52 30.53
C GLU A 494 47.52 -2.76 31.31
N THR A 495 46.78 -3.64 30.63
CA THR A 495 46.22 -4.88 31.20
C THR A 495 46.84 -6.10 30.53
N ASP A 496 46.65 -7.29 31.10
CA ASP A 496 47.11 -8.55 30.50
C ASP A 496 46.54 -8.81 29.09
N SER A 497 45.39 -8.19 28.77
CA SER A 497 44.72 -8.26 27.47
C SER A 497 45.09 -7.15 26.48
N GLY A 498 45.99 -6.24 26.87
CA GLY A 498 46.37 -5.06 26.10
C GLY A 498 45.98 -3.74 26.77
N LEU A 499 46.10 -2.64 26.04
CA LEU A 499 45.76 -1.30 26.52
C LEU A 499 44.24 -1.14 26.66
N TYR A 500 43.79 -0.67 27.82
CA TYR A 500 42.39 -0.36 28.11
C TYR A 500 42.25 1.13 28.42
N ASN A 501 41.38 1.81 27.68
CA ASN A 501 41.09 3.22 27.94
C ASN A 501 39.93 3.32 28.94
N GLN A 502 40.15 4.00 30.07
CA GLN A 502 39.09 4.34 31.01
C GLN A 502 38.85 5.86 31.00
N PRO A 503 37.78 6.34 30.34
CA PRO A 503 37.44 7.75 30.38
C PRO A 503 36.83 8.15 31.73
N LEU A 504 37.12 9.37 32.17
CA LEU A 504 36.54 10.02 33.35
C LEU A 504 35.77 11.26 32.93
N ALA A 505 34.62 11.48 33.56
CA ALA A 505 33.75 12.61 33.27
C ALA A 505 34.18 13.87 34.04
N ILE A 506 34.23 15.01 33.35
CA ILE A 506 34.37 16.33 33.97
C ILE A 506 33.14 17.15 33.64
N GLN A 507 32.64 17.92 34.60
CA GLN A 507 31.54 18.84 34.35
C GLN A 507 31.96 19.92 33.32
N PRO A 508 31.28 20.02 32.16
CA PRO A 508 31.65 21.00 31.14
C PRO A 508 31.63 22.43 31.66
N GLY A 509 32.61 23.24 31.23
CA GLY A 509 32.73 24.65 31.61
C GLY A 509 33.21 24.91 33.05
N PHE A 510 33.64 23.88 33.80
CA PHE A 510 34.17 24.07 35.15
C PHE A 510 35.61 24.64 35.10
N PRO A 511 35.89 25.83 35.65
CA PRO A 511 37.23 26.42 35.65
C PRO A 511 38.12 25.73 36.70
N ILE A 512 39.21 25.11 36.25
CA ILE A 512 40.19 24.47 37.14
C ILE A 512 41.32 25.46 37.43
N THR A 513 41.63 25.71 38.70
CA THR A 513 42.73 26.61 39.13
C THR A 513 43.51 26.00 40.30
N SER A 514 44.62 26.62 40.71
CA SER A 514 45.36 26.21 41.91
C SER A 514 44.55 26.38 43.20
N ASP A 515 43.67 27.39 43.27
CA ASP A 515 42.84 27.68 44.44
C ASP A 515 41.58 26.80 44.50
N SER A 516 41.15 26.27 43.35
CA SER A 516 40.03 25.33 43.22
C SER A 516 40.45 24.15 42.32
N PRO A 517 41.26 23.22 42.84
CA PRO A 517 41.70 22.05 42.08
C PRO A 517 40.53 21.09 41.86
N TYR A 518 40.50 20.44 40.70
CA TYR A 518 39.47 19.46 40.38
C TYR A 518 39.88 18.08 40.86
N LEU A 519 39.03 17.42 41.64
CA LEU A 519 39.28 16.10 42.22
C LEU A 519 38.36 15.07 41.60
N LEU A 520 38.91 14.23 40.73
CA LEU A 520 38.22 13.12 40.09
C LEU A 520 38.43 11.84 40.87
N GLN A 521 37.39 11.33 41.51
CA GLN A 521 37.43 10.00 42.11
C GLN A 521 37.00 8.95 41.09
N PHE A 522 37.73 7.84 41.02
CA PHE A 522 37.40 6.74 40.13
C PHE A 522 37.81 5.39 40.71
N VAL A 523 37.11 4.35 40.25
CA VAL A 523 37.46 2.95 40.49
C VAL A 523 37.86 2.33 39.16
N PRO A 524 39.04 1.69 39.05
CA PRO A 524 39.48 1.04 37.82
C PRO A 524 38.50 -0.07 37.41
N GLN A 525 38.11 -0.17 36.13
CA GLN A 525 37.25 -1.26 35.66
C GLN A 525 38.01 -2.58 35.46
N LYS A 526 39.33 -2.49 35.30
CA LYS A 526 40.26 -3.60 35.08
C LYS A 526 41.47 -3.43 36.00
N ASN A 527 42.05 -4.56 36.41
CA ASN A 527 43.37 -4.57 37.03
C ASN A 527 44.43 -4.31 35.96
N GLY A 528 45.44 -3.53 36.28
CA GLY A 528 46.50 -3.20 35.34
C GLY A 528 47.47 -2.17 35.89
N THR A 529 48.29 -1.60 35.02
CA THR A 529 49.24 -0.53 35.38
C THR A 529 48.93 0.74 34.61
N LEU A 530 48.81 1.85 35.32
CA LEU A 530 48.62 3.17 34.73
C LEU A 530 49.99 3.84 34.53
N THR A 531 50.26 4.24 33.30
CA THR A 531 51.50 4.90 32.89
C THR A 531 51.25 6.30 32.34
N GLU A 532 50.09 6.51 31.73
CA GLU A 532 49.76 7.73 30.99
C GLU A 532 48.30 8.15 31.21
N VAL A 533 48.10 9.46 31.35
CA VAL A 533 46.78 10.10 31.35
C VAL A 533 46.73 11.11 30.22
N THR A 534 45.64 11.13 29.45
CA THR A 534 45.48 12.06 28.34
C THR A 534 44.19 12.87 28.48
N PHE A 535 44.27 14.18 28.31
CA PHE A 535 43.10 15.05 28.19
C PHE A 535 42.70 15.20 26.72
N GLY A 536 41.39 15.17 26.45
CA GLY A 536 40.83 15.29 25.11
C GLY A 536 41.16 16.63 24.47
N PHE A 537 40.50 17.70 24.94
CA PHE A 537 40.78 19.08 24.53
C PHE A 537 40.94 19.93 25.78
N ALA A 538 42.12 20.53 25.95
CA ALA A 538 42.44 21.41 27.06
C ALA A 538 42.71 22.83 26.54
N HIS A 539 42.06 23.83 27.13
CA HIS A 539 42.29 25.24 26.79
C HIS A 539 42.29 26.17 28.01
N ASN A 540 42.71 27.40 27.75
CA ASN A 540 42.59 28.53 28.66
C ASN A 540 42.11 29.76 27.88
N GLU A 541 41.41 30.68 28.56
CA GLU A 541 40.81 31.85 27.89
C GLU A 541 41.85 32.90 27.44
N THR A 542 43.07 32.82 27.97
CA THR A 542 44.10 33.86 27.80
C THR A 542 45.13 33.54 26.72
N GLY A 543 45.19 32.29 26.24
CA GLY A 543 46.20 31.84 25.27
C GLY A 543 47.63 31.77 25.83
N THR A 544 47.82 32.07 27.12
CA THR A 544 49.15 32.09 27.76
C THR A 544 49.56 30.69 28.18
N PRO A 545 50.80 30.23 27.89
CA PRO A 545 51.24 28.92 28.34
C PRO A 545 51.20 28.77 29.87
N ALA A 546 50.58 27.71 30.37
CA ALA A 546 50.43 27.45 31.80
C ALA A 546 50.75 25.98 32.13
N PRO A 547 51.51 25.70 33.21
CA PRO A 547 51.77 24.33 33.61
C PRO A 547 50.53 23.71 34.26
N VAL A 548 50.17 22.51 33.80
CA VAL A 548 49.10 21.70 34.36
C VAL A 548 49.73 20.56 35.15
N ASN A 549 49.36 20.45 36.41
CA ASN A 549 49.84 19.43 37.34
C ASN A 549 48.74 18.39 37.60
N LEU A 550 49.15 17.14 37.58
CA LEU A 550 48.32 15.98 37.84
C LEU A 550 48.93 15.19 38.99
N THR A 551 48.15 14.95 40.04
CA THR A 551 48.57 14.15 41.20
C THR A 551 47.59 13.01 41.41
N LEU A 552 48.09 11.78 41.41
CA LEU A 552 47.31 10.58 41.69
C LEU A 552 47.53 10.12 43.12
N VAL A 553 46.44 9.93 43.88
CA VAL A 553 46.46 9.45 45.27
C VAL A 553 45.49 8.29 45.45
N SER A 554 45.76 7.42 46.44
CA SER A 554 44.78 6.44 46.89
C SER A 554 43.75 7.11 47.79
N VAL A 555 42.46 6.82 47.62
CA VAL A 555 41.40 7.37 48.51
C VAL A 555 41.51 6.81 49.93
N SER A 556 42.01 5.58 50.09
CA SER A 556 42.20 4.96 51.42
C SER A 556 43.43 5.50 52.15
N GLN A 557 44.38 6.11 51.43
CA GLN A 557 45.59 6.71 51.98
C GLN A 557 45.86 8.06 51.29
N PRO A 558 45.09 9.12 51.63
CA PRO A 558 45.15 10.40 50.91
C PRO A 558 46.51 11.10 50.99
N ASP A 559 47.27 10.83 52.06
CA ASP A 559 48.61 11.40 52.28
C ASP A 559 49.70 10.72 51.43
N LEU A 560 49.41 9.55 50.84
CA LEU A 560 50.34 8.82 49.99
C LEU A 560 50.11 9.20 48.52
N VAL A 561 51.03 10.01 47.98
CA VAL A 561 51.09 10.30 46.54
C VAL A 561 51.63 9.09 45.79
N LEU A 562 50.84 8.55 44.88
CA LEU A 562 51.20 7.37 44.09
C LEU A 562 52.01 7.73 42.85
N ALA A 563 51.64 8.83 42.19
CA ALA A 563 52.38 9.39 41.05
C ALA A 563 52.04 10.87 40.81
N ARG A 564 52.94 11.57 40.12
CA ARG A 564 52.75 12.94 39.62
C ARG A 564 53.12 13.04 38.14
N ALA A 565 52.47 13.95 37.44
CA ALA A 565 52.87 14.38 36.11
C ALA A 565 52.63 15.88 35.95
N THR A 566 53.49 16.54 35.18
CA THR A 566 53.33 17.96 34.81
C THR A 566 53.57 18.08 33.32
N THR A 567 52.69 18.81 32.64
CA THR A 567 52.84 19.17 31.23
C THR A 567 52.53 20.65 31.04
N LEU A 568 53.01 21.24 29.94
CA LEU A 568 52.74 22.63 29.60
C LEU A 568 51.55 22.70 28.65
N LEU A 569 50.49 23.39 29.05
CA LEU A 569 49.41 23.76 28.14
C LEU A 569 49.86 24.96 27.31
N ASP A 570 50.02 24.77 26.00
CA ASP A 570 50.29 25.85 25.04
C ASP A 570 49.23 25.85 23.93
N THR A 571 48.28 26.79 24.03
CA THR A 571 47.20 26.98 23.06
C THR A 571 47.52 28.00 21.99
N SER A 572 48.67 28.68 22.06
CA SER A 572 49.11 29.66 21.06
C SER A 572 49.20 29.14 19.60
N PRO A 573 49.43 27.84 19.33
CA PRO A 573 49.53 27.33 17.95
C PRO A 573 48.20 26.96 17.29
N THR A 574 47.09 26.83 18.04
CA THR A 574 45.86 26.21 17.53
C THR A 574 44.75 27.22 17.21
N ALA A 575 44.03 26.98 16.11
CA ALA A 575 42.78 27.67 15.79
C ALA A 575 41.54 26.97 16.41
N GLU A 576 41.73 25.81 17.05
CA GLU A 576 40.67 25.05 17.71
C GLU A 576 40.28 25.72 19.03
N ALA A 577 39.06 26.25 19.11
CA ALA A 577 38.55 26.95 20.29
C ALA A 577 38.49 26.08 21.55
N ARG A 578 38.33 24.76 21.39
CA ARG A 578 38.28 23.79 22.51
C ARG A 578 39.67 23.47 23.08
N GLY A 579 40.74 23.79 22.35
CA GLY A 579 42.13 23.65 22.80
C GLY A 579 42.94 22.56 22.11
N VAL A 580 43.91 22.02 22.83
CA VAL A 580 44.81 20.96 22.34
C VAL A 580 44.75 19.72 23.24
N PRO A 581 44.95 18.51 22.71
CA PRO A 581 45.12 17.32 23.54
C PRO A 581 46.39 17.45 24.39
N LEU A 582 46.31 17.00 25.64
CA LEU A 582 47.45 17.00 26.56
C LEU A 582 47.72 15.59 27.09
N THR A 583 48.96 15.15 26.95
CA THR A 583 49.40 13.83 27.41
C THR A 583 50.34 13.97 28.61
N PHE A 584 50.07 13.18 29.65
CA PHE A 584 50.78 13.20 30.93
C PHE A 584 51.40 11.83 31.18
N THR A 585 52.72 11.74 31.10
CA THR A 585 53.46 10.55 31.54
C THR A 585 53.71 10.61 33.04
N LEU A 586 53.22 9.61 33.78
CA LEU A 586 53.39 9.54 35.23
C LEU A 586 54.85 9.25 35.60
N ASP A 587 55.34 9.90 36.66
CA ASP A 587 56.71 9.70 37.17
C ASP A 587 56.97 8.29 37.73
N ASN A 588 55.92 7.55 38.06
CA ASN A 588 55.96 6.17 38.52
C ASN A 588 54.84 5.34 37.88
N ILE A 589 55.11 4.06 37.62
CA ILE A 589 54.09 3.11 37.15
C ILE A 589 53.20 2.74 38.34
N VAL A 590 51.90 3.04 38.23
CA VAL A 590 50.96 2.82 39.34
C VAL A 590 50.13 1.56 39.08
N PRO A 591 50.24 0.52 39.93
CA PRO A 591 49.37 -0.65 39.84
C PRO A 591 47.96 -0.27 40.32
N LEU A 592 46.98 -0.45 39.42
CA LEU A 592 45.57 -0.21 39.66
C LEU A 592 44.85 -1.52 39.96
N SER A 593 44.05 -1.51 41.04
CA SER A 593 43.18 -2.63 41.43
C SER A 593 41.72 -2.23 41.32
N LYS A 594 40.90 -3.12 40.76
CA LYS A 594 39.45 -2.94 40.54
C LYS A 594 38.65 -2.73 41.84
N ASP A 595 39.18 -3.16 42.98
CA ASP A 595 38.50 -3.04 44.28
C ASP A 595 38.95 -1.81 45.08
N GLN A 596 39.83 -0.97 44.51
CA GLN A 596 40.37 0.22 45.17
C GLN A 596 39.90 1.50 44.47
N SER A 597 39.66 2.54 45.27
CA SER A 597 39.29 3.87 44.77
C SER A 597 40.51 4.79 44.76
N TYR A 598 40.68 5.50 43.66
CA TYR A 598 41.78 6.43 43.43
C TYR A 598 41.22 7.82 43.18
N SER A 599 42.00 8.85 43.50
CA SER A 599 41.64 10.25 43.25
C SER A 599 42.72 10.91 42.40
N LEU A 600 42.28 11.49 41.28
CA LEU A 600 43.10 12.25 40.36
C LEU A 600 42.86 13.74 40.61
N LYS A 601 43.86 14.42 41.18
CA LYS A 601 43.84 15.87 41.40
C LYS A 601 44.43 16.58 40.19
N ILE A 602 43.68 17.49 39.60
CA ILE A 602 44.08 18.34 38.47
C ILE A 602 44.15 19.79 38.95
N GLU A 603 45.27 20.46 38.71
CA GLU A 603 45.45 21.88 39.04
C GLU A 603 46.35 22.57 38.01
N THR A 604 46.16 23.86 37.81
CA THR A 604 46.99 24.69 36.91
C THR A 604 47.49 25.93 37.65
N LEU A 605 48.72 26.36 37.34
CA LEU A 605 49.27 27.60 37.87
C LEU A 605 49.11 28.70 36.82
N GLY A 606 48.17 29.63 37.07
CA GLY A 606 47.91 30.76 36.17
C GLY A 606 46.45 30.84 35.74
N ALA A 607 46.20 30.96 34.44
CA ALA A 607 44.85 31.08 33.90
C ALA A 607 44.02 29.79 34.13
N PRO A 608 42.68 29.90 34.29
CA PRO A 608 41.81 28.75 34.45
C PRO A 608 41.94 27.76 33.29
N LEU A 609 42.03 26.48 33.63
CA LEU A 609 42.05 25.35 32.70
C LEU A 609 40.61 24.84 32.50
N TYR A 610 40.24 24.62 31.25
CA TYR A 610 39.00 23.96 30.85
C TYR A 610 39.35 22.70 30.07
N ILE A 611 38.61 21.62 30.32
CA ILE A 611 38.82 20.30 29.69
C ILE A 611 37.50 19.83 29.10
N GLU A 612 37.52 19.44 27.83
CA GLU A 612 36.37 18.94 27.09
C GLU A 612 36.73 17.64 26.35
N GLY A 613 35.73 16.80 26.13
CA GLY A 613 35.86 15.60 25.29
C GLY A 613 35.50 15.88 23.83
N SER A 614 35.57 14.84 23.01
CA SER A 614 35.15 14.91 21.60
C SER A 614 33.66 15.24 21.47
N SER A 615 33.29 15.86 20.34
CA SER A 615 31.94 16.26 19.99
C SER A 615 31.32 15.24 19.03
N ILE A 616 30.21 14.61 19.43
CA ILE A 616 29.55 13.54 18.68
C ILE A 616 28.21 14.04 18.14
N SER A 617 28.00 13.93 16.84
CA SER A 617 26.74 14.30 16.19
C SER A 617 25.85 13.09 15.88
N ASN A 618 24.55 13.26 16.14
CA ASN A 618 23.50 12.31 15.80
C ASN A 618 22.62 12.85 14.66
N GLU A 619 21.99 11.95 13.90
CA GLU A 619 21.15 12.33 12.75
C GLU A 619 19.84 13.02 13.16
N THR A 620 19.18 12.52 14.20
CA THR A 620 17.87 13.00 14.69
C THR A 620 17.64 12.55 16.13
N ASP A 621 16.74 13.23 16.82
CA ASP A 621 16.21 12.89 18.16
C ASP A 621 15.16 11.77 18.13
N TYR A 622 14.69 11.41 16.93
CA TYR A 622 13.75 10.32 16.72
C TYR A 622 14.41 8.93 16.66
N ASP A 623 15.72 8.87 16.41
CA ASP A 623 16.52 7.64 16.30
C ASP A 623 17.37 7.44 17.57
N TRP A 624 18.09 6.31 17.68
CA TRP A 624 18.93 6.04 18.86
C TRP A 624 20.21 6.87 18.85
N GLY A 625 20.34 7.81 19.80
CA GLY A 625 21.61 8.47 20.06
C GLY A 625 22.65 7.49 20.63
N LEU A 626 23.86 7.51 20.05
CA LEU A 626 25.01 6.75 20.55
C LEU A 626 26.12 7.70 21.03
N PRO A 627 26.94 7.31 22.03
CA PRO A 627 26.98 5.99 22.69
C PRO A 627 25.88 5.79 23.75
N PHE A 628 25.51 4.53 23.99
CA PHE A 628 24.65 4.15 25.13
C PHE A 628 25.40 4.23 26.47
N ARG A 629 24.63 4.41 27.56
CA ARG A 629 25.11 4.43 28.94
C ARG A 629 25.44 3.02 29.45
N VAL A 630 26.54 2.42 28.97
CA VAL A 630 26.89 1.02 29.23
C VAL A 630 28.09 0.89 30.18
N ASP A 631 28.22 -0.26 30.84
CA ASP A 631 29.36 -0.60 31.71
C ASP A 631 29.63 0.44 32.84
N GLY A 632 28.59 1.17 33.26
CA GLY A 632 28.66 2.21 34.30
C GLY A 632 29.12 3.59 33.82
N TYR A 633 29.31 3.78 32.52
CA TYR A 633 29.67 5.08 31.94
C TYR A 633 28.41 5.90 31.59
N ASP A 634 28.48 7.22 31.81
CA ASP A 634 27.54 8.20 31.25
C ASP A 634 28.26 9.06 30.20
N PRO A 635 28.20 8.69 28.91
CA PRO A 635 28.88 9.41 27.82
C PRO A 635 28.57 10.91 27.78
N PHE A 636 27.32 11.29 28.08
CA PHE A 636 26.83 12.67 28.08
C PHE A 636 26.81 13.31 29.49
N GLY A 637 27.40 12.62 30.47
CA GLY A 637 27.60 13.12 31.83
C GLY A 637 28.89 13.94 32.02
N GLY A 638 29.56 14.33 30.92
CA GLY A 638 30.85 15.02 30.94
C GLY A 638 32.04 14.20 30.43
N ILE A 639 31.81 13.03 29.81
CA ILE A 639 32.86 12.30 29.08
C ILE A 639 33.07 12.94 27.70
N TYR A 640 31.99 13.17 26.95
CA TYR A 640 32.00 13.88 25.67
C TYR A 640 31.38 15.27 25.81
N SER A 641 31.47 16.10 24.75
CA SER A 641 30.78 17.40 24.74
C SER A 641 29.27 17.23 24.90
N ASN A 642 28.65 18.18 25.61
CA ASN A 642 27.21 18.25 25.84
C ASN A 642 26.48 19.23 24.90
N ASP A 643 27.14 19.61 23.79
CA ASP A 643 26.52 20.44 22.76
C ASP A 643 25.33 19.72 22.10
N ASP A 644 24.25 20.45 21.78
CA ASP A 644 23.12 19.92 21.00
C ASP A 644 23.53 19.70 19.52
N LEU A 645 24.15 18.57 19.23
CA LEU A 645 24.68 18.20 17.91
C LEU A 645 23.77 17.24 17.14
N VAL A 646 22.47 17.53 17.10
CA VAL A 646 21.48 16.72 16.36
C VAL A 646 21.16 17.33 14.99
N LEU A 647 21.46 16.67 13.88
CA LEU A 647 21.28 17.24 12.53
C LEU A 647 19.82 17.55 12.17
N GLN A 648 18.87 16.79 12.71
CA GLN A 648 17.44 16.88 12.40
C GLN A 648 17.14 16.63 10.91
N VAL A 649 17.63 15.49 10.41
CA VAL A 649 17.53 15.09 9.00
C VAL A 649 16.09 14.99 8.48
N TYR A 650 15.08 14.83 9.34
CA TYR A 650 13.65 14.82 8.95
C TYR A 650 13.02 16.18 8.69
N TRP A 651 13.61 17.26 9.22
CA TRP A 651 13.03 18.60 9.05
C TRP A 651 12.98 18.99 7.57
N SER A 652 12.11 19.94 7.23
CA SER A 652 11.98 20.42 5.86
C SER A 652 13.33 20.92 5.31
N ASP A 653 13.63 20.55 4.07
CA ASP A 653 14.83 21.01 3.38
C ASP A 653 14.66 22.49 2.97
N ASP A 654 15.14 23.39 3.82
CA ASP A 654 15.13 24.83 3.64
C ASP A 654 16.51 25.47 3.91
N SER A 655 16.61 26.79 3.75
CA SER A 655 17.87 27.51 3.99
C SER A 655 18.31 27.49 5.46
N ASN A 656 17.40 27.32 6.42
CA ASN A 656 17.76 27.19 7.84
C ASN A 656 18.43 25.85 8.10
N LYS A 657 17.97 24.78 7.43
CA LYS A 657 18.59 23.45 7.53
C LYS A 657 20.02 23.44 7.00
N ILE A 658 20.32 24.19 5.93
CA ILE A 658 21.71 24.38 5.46
C ILE A 658 22.57 24.99 6.59
N ASN A 659 22.09 26.06 7.24
CA ASN A 659 22.83 26.68 8.33
C ASN A 659 23.04 25.72 9.50
N ARG A 660 22.02 24.92 9.85
CA ARG A 660 22.11 23.90 10.91
C ARG A 660 23.15 22.83 10.56
N PHE A 661 23.11 22.28 9.35
CA PHE A 661 24.08 21.27 8.90
C PHE A 661 25.50 21.82 8.95
N VAL A 662 25.72 23.04 8.43
CA VAL A 662 27.04 23.67 8.44
C VAL A 662 27.53 23.90 9.87
N ASP A 663 26.70 24.43 10.77
CA ASP A 663 27.08 24.69 12.17
C ASP A 663 27.42 23.40 12.94
N ILE A 664 26.53 22.41 12.88
CA ILE A 664 26.71 21.14 13.61
C ILE A 664 27.90 20.36 13.07
N LEU A 665 28.01 20.21 11.74
CA LEU A 665 29.13 19.48 11.13
C LEU A 665 30.46 20.22 11.35
N SER A 666 30.46 21.54 11.52
CA SER A 666 31.68 22.29 11.88
C SER A 666 32.14 22.00 13.31
N LYS A 667 31.23 21.75 14.24
CA LYS A 667 31.53 21.43 15.65
C LYS A 667 31.77 19.94 15.91
N ALA A 668 31.18 19.05 15.11
CA ALA A 668 31.26 17.61 15.30
C ALA A 668 32.63 17.04 14.91
N ASP A 669 33.21 16.20 15.76
CA ASP A 669 34.40 15.40 15.44
C ASP A 669 34.00 14.05 14.85
N TYR A 670 32.85 13.52 15.27
CA TYR A 670 32.30 12.26 14.81
C TYR A 670 30.83 12.41 14.42
N ILE A 671 30.42 11.69 13.37
CA ILE A 671 29.01 11.52 12.98
C ILE A 671 28.67 10.05 13.17
N VAL A 672 27.58 9.77 13.87
CA VAL A 672 27.12 8.41 14.09
C VAL A 672 25.80 8.17 13.40
N ILE A 673 25.75 7.11 12.59
CA ILE A 673 24.55 6.61 11.95
C ILE A 673 24.23 5.27 12.62
N PRO A 674 23.28 5.23 13.56
CA PRO A 674 23.02 4.05 14.39
C PRO A 674 22.22 2.97 13.65
N THR A 675 21.47 3.34 12.61
CA THR A 675 20.55 2.45 11.90
C THR A 675 20.39 2.83 10.43
N ASN A 676 19.71 1.99 9.66
CA ASN A 676 19.32 2.31 8.28
C ASN A 676 18.05 3.18 8.16
N HIS A 677 17.41 3.54 9.27
CA HIS A 677 16.09 4.17 9.30
C HIS A 677 16.08 5.53 8.60
N GLN A 678 17.14 6.33 8.76
CA GLN A 678 17.20 7.68 8.19
C GLN A 678 17.55 7.64 6.71
N TYR A 679 18.77 7.20 6.38
CA TYR A 679 19.27 7.27 5.01
C TYR A 679 18.45 6.40 4.05
N ALA A 680 17.91 5.25 4.49
CA ALA A 680 17.17 4.34 3.60
C ALA A 680 15.75 4.83 3.27
N GLN A 681 15.17 5.69 4.12
CA GLN A 681 13.84 6.27 3.90
C GLN A 681 13.93 7.60 3.17
N ILE A 682 14.76 8.52 3.67
CA ILE A 682 14.86 9.90 3.17
C ILE A 682 15.34 9.93 1.72
N THR A 683 16.37 9.15 1.38
CA THR A 683 16.96 9.16 0.02
C THR A 683 16.05 8.57 -1.06
N ARG A 684 14.95 7.90 -0.68
CA ARG A 684 13.89 7.44 -1.62
C ARG A 684 12.98 8.56 -2.09
N LEU A 685 12.97 9.69 -1.37
CA LEU A 685 12.05 10.80 -1.53
C LEU A 685 12.81 12.10 -1.84
N PRO A 686 13.65 12.12 -2.89
CA PRO A 686 14.48 13.30 -3.22
C PRO A 686 13.64 14.53 -3.59
N GLU A 687 12.36 14.37 -3.97
CA GLU A 687 11.46 15.50 -4.25
C GLU A 687 11.08 16.28 -2.99
N ARG A 688 11.09 15.63 -1.82
CA ARG A 688 10.84 16.26 -0.54
C ARG A 688 12.13 16.63 0.19
N TYR A 689 13.15 15.77 0.06
CA TYR A 689 14.43 15.91 0.76
C TYR A 689 15.64 16.00 -0.19
N PRO A 690 15.68 16.97 -1.12
CA PRO A 690 16.75 17.05 -2.11
C PRO A 690 18.12 17.41 -1.48
N LEU A 691 18.14 18.26 -0.44
CA LEU A 691 19.35 18.65 0.28
C LEU A 691 19.86 17.49 1.13
N THR A 692 18.98 16.82 1.87
CA THR A 692 19.38 15.70 2.73
C THR A 692 19.82 14.49 1.91
N THR A 693 19.21 14.28 0.74
CA THR A 693 19.66 13.26 -0.22
C THR A 693 21.07 13.54 -0.74
N LEU A 694 21.39 14.81 -1.04
CA LEU A 694 22.74 15.22 -1.42
C LEU A 694 23.74 15.01 -0.27
N TYR A 695 23.37 15.40 0.95
CA TYR A 695 24.17 15.19 2.16
C TYR A 695 24.60 13.73 2.31
N TYR A 696 23.68 12.76 2.27
CA TYR A 696 24.03 11.34 2.38
C TYR A 696 24.91 10.88 1.23
N ARG A 697 24.65 11.33 -0.01
CA ARG A 697 25.46 10.96 -1.16
C ARG A 697 26.91 11.40 -1.00
N ASP A 698 27.13 12.66 -0.62
CA ASP A 698 28.48 13.23 -0.51
C ASP A 698 29.17 12.91 0.82
N LEU A 699 28.42 12.57 1.89
CA LEU A 699 29.00 12.07 3.15
C LEU A 699 29.73 10.74 2.92
N ILE A 700 29.06 9.76 2.30
CA ILE A 700 29.70 8.47 2.00
C ILE A 700 30.59 8.55 0.76
N GLY A 701 30.28 9.40 -0.23
CA GLY A 701 30.98 9.44 -1.52
C GLY A 701 30.38 8.51 -2.58
N CYS A 702 29.06 8.31 -2.57
CA CYS A 702 28.38 7.36 -3.46
C CYS A 702 28.39 7.86 -4.93
N PRO A 703 28.93 7.08 -5.90
CA PRO A 703 29.06 7.50 -7.30
C PRO A 703 27.72 7.85 -7.97
N GLU A 704 27.75 8.81 -8.90
CA GLU A 704 26.56 9.16 -9.69
C GLU A 704 25.99 7.94 -10.43
N GLY A 705 24.66 7.81 -10.43
CA GLY A 705 23.95 6.67 -11.03
C GLY A 705 23.85 5.42 -10.15
N GLN A 706 24.61 5.33 -9.04
CA GLN A 706 24.41 4.28 -8.03
C GLN A 706 23.33 4.68 -7.01
N GLU A 707 22.63 3.67 -6.47
CA GLU A 707 21.63 3.85 -5.42
C GLU A 707 22.32 4.12 -4.07
N ILE A 708 22.00 5.25 -3.43
CA ILE A 708 22.63 5.67 -2.17
C ILE A 708 22.44 4.61 -1.08
N ILE A 709 21.25 4.00 -1.01
CA ILE A 709 20.95 2.96 -0.03
C ILE A 709 21.91 1.78 -0.15
N GLU A 710 22.23 1.35 -1.38
CA GLU A 710 23.15 0.22 -1.59
C GLU A 710 24.60 0.59 -1.23
N CYS A 711 25.02 1.83 -1.51
CA CYS A 711 26.32 2.34 -1.06
C CYS A 711 26.47 2.22 0.46
N TYR A 712 25.47 2.63 1.24
CA TYR A 712 25.50 2.51 2.71
C TYR A 712 25.44 1.06 3.20
N ARG A 713 24.61 0.21 2.58
CA ARG A 713 24.53 -1.23 2.92
C ARG A 713 25.86 -1.95 2.77
N LEU A 714 26.61 -1.64 1.71
CA LEU A 714 27.89 -2.28 1.41
C LEU A 714 29.11 -1.55 1.98
N ALA A 715 28.93 -0.34 2.49
CA ALA A 715 30.02 0.52 2.98
C ALA A 715 30.92 -0.20 3.99
N GLN A 716 32.22 -0.08 3.78
CA GLN A 716 33.30 -0.50 4.68
C GLN A 716 34.34 0.63 4.71
N PRO A 717 35.14 0.78 5.79
CA PRO A 717 36.19 1.79 5.86
C PRO A 717 37.12 1.73 4.63
N GLY A 718 37.38 2.90 4.02
CA GLY A 718 38.22 3.03 2.82
C GLY A 718 37.58 2.62 1.48
N MET A 719 36.32 2.17 1.45
CA MET A 719 35.65 1.77 0.21
C MET A 719 35.19 2.95 -0.66
N TYR A 720 34.73 4.03 -0.02
CA TYR A 720 34.23 5.24 -0.68
C TYR A 720 34.93 6.47 -0.10
N GLU A 721 35.04 7.53 -0.90
CA GLU A 721 35.67 8.80 -0.52
C GLU A 721 34.62 9.92 -0.55
N GLY A 722 34.23 10.38 0.64
CA GLY A 722 33.28 11.46 0.82
C GLY A 722 33.86 12.83 0.46
N LYS A 723 33.00 13.80 0.17
CA LYS A 723 33.38 15.19 -0.19
C LYS A 723 33.20 16.18 0.96
N LEU A 724 32.64 15.73 2.09
CA LEU A 724 32.28 16.60 3.21
C LEU A 724 33.37 16.72 4.28
N GLY A 725 34.56 16.16 4.05
CA GLY A 725 35.67 16.19 5.02
C GLY A 725 35.55 15.18 6.17
N PHE A 726 34.71 14.15 5.99
CA PHE A 726 34.55 13.03 6.93
C PHE A 726 34.91 11.72 6.22
N GLU A 727 35.60 10.84 6.93
CA GLU A 727 35.90 9.48 6.48
C GLU A 727 35.15 8.46 7.32
N LEU A 728 34.73 7.34 6.70
CA LEU A 728 34.13 6.23 7.41
C LEU A 728 35.22 5.51 8.23
N ALA A 729 35.20 5.71 9.55
CA ALA A 729 36.23 5.23 10.45
C ALA A 729 35.98 3.78 10.89
N GLU A 730 34.72 3.43 11.20
CA GLU A 730 34.38 2.10 11.71
C GLU A 730 32.95 1.70 11.33
N VAL A 731 32.72 0.39 11.17
CA VAL A 731 31.43 -0.21 10.84
C VAL A 731 31.15 -1.39 11.77
N PHE A 732 29.96 -1.41 12.39
CA PHE A 732 29.50 -2.56 13.18
C PHE A 732 28.34 -3.23 12.46
N GLU A 733 28.52 -4.50 12.13
CA GLU A 733 27.51 -5.34 11.47
C GLU A 733 27.51 -6.75 12.07
N SER A 734 26.33 -7.36 12.16
CA SER A 734 26.15 -8.72 12.70
C SER A 734 25.24 -9.52 11.80
N TYR A 735 25.80 -10.05 10.72
CA TYR A 735 25.05 -10.89 9.78
C TYR A 735 24.75 -12.28 10.35
N PRO A 736 23.65 -12.91 9.92
CA PRO A 736 23.39 -14.34 10.15
C PRO A 736 24.58 -15.20 9.72
N THR A 737 25.07 -16.06 10.63
CA THR A 737 26.20 -16.96 10.34
C THR A 737 26.02 -18.38 10.88
N LEU A 738 26.51 -19.35 10.12
CA LEU A 738 26.63 -20.73 10.57
C LEU A 738 28.01 -21.28 10.21
N GLY A 739 28.93 -21.30 11.18
CA GLY A 739 30.34 -21.61 10.93
C GLY A 739 30.95 -20.57 9.97
N PRO A 740 31.55 -20.97 8.84
CA PRO A 740 32.12 -20.03 7.86
C PRO A 740 31.07 -19.42 6.91
N LEU A 741 29.82 -19.87 6.92
CA LEU A 741 28.75 -19.33 6.07
C LEU A 741 28.24 -18.02 6.67
N VAL A 742 28.31 -16.93 5.91
CA VAL A 742 27.75 -15.61 6.26
C VAL A 742 26.69 -15.26 5.22
N ILE A 743 25.50 -14.84 5.68
CA ILE A 743 24.38 -14.46 4.82
C ILE A 743 24.09 -12.98 5.07
N ASN A 744 24.35 -12.12 4.08
CA ASN A 744 24.02 -10.70 4.17
C ASN A 744 22.52 -10.49 3.93
N ASP A 745 21.82 -10.00 4.94
CA ASP A 745 20.38 -9.72 4.98
C ASP A 745 20.04 -8.22 5.04
N GLU A 746 20.99 -7.31 4.80
CA GLU A 746 20.76 -5.85 4.72
C GLU A 746 19.71 -5.43 3.68
N ARG A 747 19.49 -6.30 2.68
CA ARG A 747 18.47 -6.09 1.64
C ARG A 747 17.06 -6.41 2.10
N ALA A 748 16.90 -7.03 3.26
CA ALA A 748 15.60 -7.26 3.85
C ALA A 748 14.86 -5.96 4.12
N GLU A 749 13.56 -6.10 4.35
CA GLU A 749 12.74 -5.02 4.88
C GLU A 749 13.35 -4.47 6.17
N GLU A 750 13.27 -3.15 6.35
CA GLU A 750 13.83 -2.43 7.50
C GLU A 750 13.52 -3.11 8.84
N ALA A 751 12.25 -3.43 9.11
CA ALA A 751 11.80 -4.10 10.32
C ALA A 751 12.46 -5.46 10.59
N PHE A 752 13.19 -6.03 9.63
CA PHE A 752 13.93 -7.28 9.78
C PHE A 752 15.33 -7.13 10.37
N THR A 753 16.03 -6.02 10.08
CA THR A 753 17.41 -5.81 10.57
C THR A 753 17.48 -4.71 11.62
N PHE A 754 16.56 -3.75 11.54
CA PHE A 754 16.54 -2.53 12.35
C PHE A 754 16.45 -2.78 13.86
N TYR A 755 15.72 -3.82 14.30
CA TYR A 755 15.46 -4.03 15.72
C TYR A 755 16.59 -4.76 16.45
N ASP A 756 17.10 -5.85 15.88
CA ASP A 756 18.02 -6.79 16.55
C ASP A 756 19.48 -6.68 16.14
N HIS A 757 19.77 -6.25 14.91
CA HIS A 757 21.15 -6.16 14.39
C HIS A 757 21.35 -5.06 13.32
N PRO A 758 21.01 -3.79 13.61
CA PRO A 758 21.18 -2.72 12.64
C PRO A 758 22.66 -2.46 12.34
N LYS A 759 23.01 -2.12 11.10
CA LYS A 759 24.36 -1.66 10.76
C LYS A 759 24.63 -0.26 11.33
N VAL A 760 25.69 -0.12 12.10
CA VAL A 760 26.16 1.17 12.65
C VAL A 760 27.36 1.66 11.84
N LEU A 761 27.34 2.94 11.45
CA LEU A 761 28.45 3.60 10.76
C LEU A 761 28.95 4.78 11.60
N ILE A 762 30.27 4.85 11.81
CA ILE A 762 30.91 5.95 12.52
C ILE A 762 31.85 6.67 11.56
N PHE A 763 31.58 7.94 11.31
CA PHE A 763 32.44 8.81 10.51
C PHE A 763 33.28 9.69 11.43
N LYS A 764 34.54 9.92 11.04
CA LYS A 764 35.48 10.79 11.73
C LYS A 764 35.81 12.00 10.85
N LYS A 765 35.85 13.19 11.44
CA LYS A 765 36.30 14.41 10.77
C LYS A 765 37.79 14.30 10.44
N THR A 766 38.13 14.77 9.26
CA THR A 766 39.51 14.81 8.75
C THR A 766 40.00 16.25 8.63
N ASP A 767 41.32 16.43 8.50
CA ASP A 767 41.94 17.74 8.25
C ASP A 767 41.50 18.37 6.92
N ALA A 768 40.86 17.61 6.02
CA ALA A 768 40.31 18.09 4.77
C ALA A 768 38.95 18.81 4.93
N PHE A 769 38.37 18.86 6.13
CA PHE A 769 37.11 19.53 6.39
C PHE A 769 37.21 21.05 6.21
N ASP A 770 36.36 21.61 5.35
CA ASP A 770 36.20 23.06 5.16
C ASP A 770 34.71 23.46 5.16
N ALA A 771 34.34 24.35 6.09
CA ALA A 771 32.95 24.77 6.28
C ALA A 771 32.39 25.57 5.08
N ASN A 772 33.24 26.29 4.35
CA ASN A 772 32.82 27.07 3.17
C ASN A 772 32.53 26.14 1.99
N GLN A 773 33.38 25.13 1.78
CA GLN A 773 33.18 24.08 0.79
C GLN A 773 31.92 23.26 1.10
N LEU A 774 31.72 22.87 2.37
CA LEU A 774 30.49 22.20 2.81
C LEU A 774 29.25 23.04 2.45
N ARG A 775 29.24 24.33 2.79
CA ARG A 775 28.14 25.24 2.45
C ARG A 775 27.95 25.36 0.94
N ALA A 776 29.04 25.44 0.17
CA ALA A 776 29.00 25.54 -1.30
C ALA A 776 28.35 24.31 -1.94
N ILE A 777 28.72 23.10 -1.47
CA ILE A 777 28.12 21.83 -1.92
C ILE A 777 26.63 21.80 -1.59
N LEU A 778 26.25 22.05 -0.33
CA LEU A 778 24.84 21.99 0.09
C LEU A 778 23.96 23.04 -0.60
N SER A 779 24.53 24.18 -0.98
CA SER A 779 23.81 25.28 -1.65
C SER A 779 23.59 25.07 -3.16
N THR A 780 24.09 23.98 -3.77
CA THR A 780 23.80 23.68 -5.19
C THR A 780 22.37 23.21 -5.42
N VAL A 781 21.66 22.82 -4.35
CA VAL A 781 20.30 22.30 -4.42
C VAL A 781 19.29 23.43 -4.54
N ASP A 782 18.43 23.34 -5.56
CA ASP A 782 17.30 24.25 -5.75
C ASP A 782 16.14 23.90 -4.79
N LEU A 783 16.16 24.49 -3.60
CA LEU A 783 15.18 24.25 -2.53
C LEU A 783 13.76 24.70 -2.91
N THR A 784 13.57 25.53 -3.94
CA THR A 784 12.23 25.95 -4.40
C THR A 784 11.43 24.80 -5.02
N LYS A 785 12.12 23.70 -5.38
CA LYS A 785 11.52 22.48 -5.93
C LYS A 785 11.19 21.44 -4.86
N ALA A 786 11.55 21.66 -3.59
CA ALA A 786 11.19 20.75 -2.52
C ALA A 786 9.67 20.80 -2.28
N VAL A 787 9.00 19.65 -2.37
CA VAL A 787 7.54 19.56 -2.24
C VAL A 787 7.18 18.86 -0.91
N PRO A 788 6.36 19.49 -0.05
CA PRO A 788 5.93 18.88 1.21
C PRO A 788 4.80 17.87 0.95
N LEU A 789 5.17 16.67 0.49
CA LEU A 789 4.24 15.58 0.21
C LEU A 789 4.09 14.66 1.43
N THR A 790 2.87 14.25 1.73
CA THR A 790 2.61 13.15 2.65
C THR A 790 2.99 11.80 2.01
N PRO A 791 3.24 10.75 2.80
CA PRO A 791 3.67 9.44 2.28
C PRO A 791 2.78 8.85 1.17
N THR A 792 1.46 9.03 1.24
CA THR A 792 0.53 8.56 0.21
C THR A 792 0.55 9.36 -1.09
N GLU A 793 0.90 10.64 -1.03
CA GLU A 793 0.88 11.53 -2.21
C GLU A 793 2.04 11.25 -3.17
N PHE A 794 3.14 10.65 -2.70
CA PHE A 794 4.31 10.34 -3.54
C PHE A 794 4.05 9.37 -4.70
N ASN A 795 3.09 8.45 -4.54
CA ASN A 795 2.75 7.49 -5.60
C ASN A 795 1.95 8.15 -6.73
N ASP A 796 1.14 9.15 -6.39
CA ASP A 796 0.31 9.91 -7.32
C ASP A 796 1.00 11.17 -7.83
N PHE A 797 2.11 11.57 -7.19
CA PHE A 797 2.92 12.69 -7.61
C PHE A 797 3.49 12.44 -9.00
N LYS A 798 2.89 13.11 -9.97
CA LYS A 798 3.35 13.14 -11.36
C LYS A 798 3.76 14.56 -11.67
N THR A 799 4.99 14.71 -12.12
CA THR A 799 5.36 15.93 -12.82
C THR A 799 4.52 16.02 -14.09
N LEU A 800 3.95 17.20 -14.35
CA LEU A 800 3.25 17.48 -15.61
C LEU A 800 4.25 17.66 -16.78
N MET A 801 5.55 17.66 -16.48
CA MET A 801 6.62 17.84 -17.46
C MET A 801 6.89 16.56 -18.25
N LEU A 802 7.15 16.71 -19.55
CA LEU A 802 7.64 15.59 -20.37
C LEU A 802 9.11 15.30 -20.04
N PRO A 803 9.50 14.01 -19.93
CA PRO A 803 10.92 13.64 -19.91
C PRO A 803 11.62 14.17 -21.16
N GLU A 804 12.89 14.58 -21.03
CA GLU A 804 13.64 15.20 -22.13
C GLU A 804 13.64 14.36 -23.42
N THR A 805 13.75 13.04 -23.30
CA THR A 805 13.71 12.09 -24.42
C THR A 805 12.37 12.12 -25.16
N LYS A 806 11.25 12.17 -24.43
CA LYS A 806 9.91 12.29 -25.03
C LYS A 806 9.68 13.68 -25.61
N LEU A 807 10.15 14.73 -24.94
CA LEU A 807 10.05 16.10 -25.45
C LEU A 807 10.82 16.26 -26.77
N ALA A 808 12.02 15.68 -26.87
CA ALA A 808 12.81 15.64 -28.10
C ALA A 808 12.08 14.89 -29.22
N SER A 809 11.48 13.73 -28.92
CA SER A 809 10.67 12.98 -29.89
C SER A 809 9.47 13.79 -30.40
N GLN A 810 8.74 14.49 -29.52
CA GLN A 810 7.60 15.32 -29.92
C GLN A 810 8.03 16.47 -30.83
N ARG A 811 9.21 17.06 -30.59
CA ARG A 811 9.79 18.13 -31.43
C ARG A 811 10.25 17.63 -32.81
N ALA A 812 10.63 16.36 -32.92
CA ALA A 812 11.07 15.74 -34.17
C ALA A 812 9.91 15.36 -35.12
N GLY A 813 8.65 15.55 -34.73
CA GLY A 813 7.45 15.11 -35.46
C GLY A 813 7.10 15.80 -36.79
N GLY A 814 8.00 16.62 -37.34
CA GLY A 814 7.79 17.39 -38.57
C GLY A 814 7.09 18.74 -38.35
N THR A 815 7.12 19.60 -39.38
CA THR A 815 6.44 20.91 -39.33
C THR A 815 4.96 20.79 -39.73
N TRP A 816 4.16 21.82 -39.42
CA TRP A 816 2.74 21.85 -39.80
C TRP A 816 2.54 21.76 -41.31
N THR A 817 3.39 22.41 -42.11
CA THR A 817 3.35 22.39 -43.57
C THR A 817 3.71 21.03 -44.15
N ASP A 818 4.58 20.25 -43.47
CA ASP A 818 4.92 18.89 -43.89
C ASP A 818 3.74 17.93 -43.65
N LEU A 819 3.07 18.11 -42.51
CA LEU A 819 1.93 17.28 -42.11
C LEU A 819 0.62 17.68 -42.79
N PHE A 820 0.41 18.95 -43.12
CA PHE A 820 -0.84 19.46 -43.69
C PHE A 820 -0.55 20.60 -44.67
N ASN A 821 -0.63 20.30 -45.96
CA ASN A 821 -0.35 21.28 -47.02
C ASN A 821 -1.66 21.73 -47.69
N TYR A 822 -1.87 23.06 -47.77
CA TYR A 822 -3.02 23.67 -48.44
C TYR A 822 -3.06 23.42 -49.95
N ASP A 823 -1.92 23.15 -50.59
CA ASP A 823 -1.82 22.89 -52.03
C ASP A 823 -2.26 21.48 -52.43
N TRP A 824 -2.40 20.55 -51.48
CA TRP A 824 -2.93 19.22 -51.77
C TRP A 824 -4.37 19.29 -52.24
N LEU A 825 -4.75 18.42 -53.18
CA LEU A 825 -6.03 18.45 -53.89
C LEU A 825 -7.24 18.54 -52.95
N GLN A 826 -7.24 17.75 -51.88
CA GLN A 826 -8.30 17.68 -50.88
C GLN A 826 -8.44 18.96 -50.03
N ASN A 827 -7.38 19.76 -49.91
CA ASN A 827 -7.35 20.99 -49.13
C ASN A 827 -7.61 22.22 -50.01
N LYS A 828 -6.99 22.24 -51.21
CA LYS A 828 -7.18 23.29 -52.20
C LYS A 828 -8.61 23.39 -52.70
N TYR A 829 -9.29 22.24 -52.81
CA TYR A 829 -10.69 22.14 -53.18
C TYR A 829 -11.49 21.44 -52.08
N PRO A 830 -12.01 22.19 -51.07
CA PRO A 830 -12.66 21.60 -49.90
C PRO A 830 -13.83 20.67 -50.21
N TYR A 831 -14.56 20.90 -51.31
CA TYR A 831 -15.63 19.99 -51.75
C TYR A 831 -15.09 18.62 -52.20
N VAL A 832 -13.91 18.56 -52.82
CA VAL A 832 -13.22 17.30 -53.12
C VAL A 832 -12.77 16.63 -51.82
N GLY A 833 -12.24 17.42 -50.87
CA GLY A 833 -11.88 16.94 -49.54
C GLY A 833 -13.06 16.33 -48.78
N MET A 834 -14.23 16.98 -48.84
CA MET A 834 -15.47 16.47 -48.25
C MET A 834 -15.91 15.15 -48.89
N LEU A 835 -15.84 15.03 -50.22
CA LEU A 835 -16.16 13.77 -50.92
C LEU A 835 -15.20 12.64 -50.52
N ILE A 836 -13.89 12.92 -50.47
CA ILE A 836 -12.87 11.97 -50.01
C ILE A 836 -13.16 11.55 -48.57
N TRP A 837 -13.46 12.49 -47.68
CA TRP A 837 -13.81 12.23 -46.30
C TRP A 837 -15.04 11.33 -46.16
N TYR A 838 -16.13 11.68 -46.84
CA TYR A 838 -17.38 10.91 -46.82
C TYR A 838 -17.15 9.48 -47.35
N LEU A 839 -16.48 9.34 -48.49
CA LEU A 839 -16.14 8.04 -49.07
C LEU A 839 -15.23 7.23 -48.15
N PHE A 840 -14.27 7.87 -47.48
CA PHE A 840 -13.41 7.20 -46.51
C PHE A 840 -14.21 6.63 -45.34
N VAL A 841 -15.08 7.43 -44.71
CA VAL A 841 -15.94 6.97 -43.60
C VAL A 841 -16.87 5.85 -44.06
N PHE A 842 -17.42 5.93 -45.28
CA PHE A 842 -18.22 4.87 -45.88
C PHE A 842 -17.42 3.57 -46.04
N LEU A 843 -16.27 3.62 -46.71
CA LEU A 843 -15.43 2.44 -46.97
C LEU A 843 -14.89 1.81 -45.68
N LEU A 844 -14.52 2.64 -44.70
CA LEU A 844 -14.13 2.18 -43.37
C LEU A 844 -15.29 1.45 -42.67
N GLY A 845 -16.51 2.00 -42.76
CA GLY A 845 -17.72 1.37 -42.21
C GLY A 845 -18.04 0.04 -42.88
N VAL A 846 -17.95 -0.04 -44.21
CA VAL A 846 -18.14 -1.29 -44.97
C VAL A 846 -17.09 -2.33 -44.56
N SER A 847 -15.84 -1.92 -44.39
CA SER A 847 -14.74 -2.81 -44.00
C SER A 847 -14.90 -3.33 -42.57
N ALA A 848 -15.43 -2.52 -41.66
CA ALA A 848 -15.66 -2.90 -40.26
C ALA A 848 -17.02 -3.59 -40.01
N TYR A 849 -17.96 -3.54 -40.95
CA TYR A 849 -19.28 -4.18 -40.82
C TYR A 849 -19.21 -5.67 -40.42
N PRO A 850 -18.35 -6.52 -41.03
CA PRO A 850 -18.21 -7.92 -40.60
C PRO A 850 -17.81 -8.09 -39.13
N ILE A 851 -17.02 -7.15 -38.60
CA ILE A 851 -16.60 -7.14 -37.19
C ILE A 851 -17.76 -6.69 -36.31
N ALA A 852 -18.45 -5.60 -36.68
CA ALA A 852 -19.62 -5.09 -35.97
C ALA A 852 -20.75 -6.14 -35.89
N ARG A 853 -20.95 -6.92 -36.96
CA ARG A 853 -21.94 -8.01 -37.01
C ARG A 853 -21.67 -9.11 -35.98
N LEU A 854 -20.40 -9.44 -35.72
CA LEU A 854 -20.03 -10.42 -34.69
C LEU A 854 -20.19 -9.85 -33.28
N ALA A 855 -19.96 -8.55 -33.11
CA ALA A 855 -20.11 -7.87 -31.84
C ALA A 855 -21.58 -7.69 -31.41
N LEU A 856 -22.51 -7.65 -32.38
CA LEU A 856 -23.94 -7.39 -32.18
C LEU A 856 -24.81 -8.61 -32.53
N PRO A 857 -24.74 -9.70 -31.74
CA PRO A 857 -25.29 -11.00 -32.15
C PRO A 857 -26.83 -11.04 -32.24
N GLY A 858 -27.55 -10.24 -31.46
CA GLY A 858 -29.01 -10.10 -31.55
C GLY A 858 -29.50 -9.04 -32.55
N LEU A 859 -28.59 -8.29 -33.18
CA LEU A 859 -28.90 -7.25 -34.18
C LEU A 859 -28.06 -7.42 -35.46
N LYS A 860 -27.69 -8.66 -35.82
CA LYS A 860 -26.76 -8.99 -36.91
C LYS A 860 -27.10 -8.33 -38.24
N GLN A 861 -28.37 -8.42 -38.63
CA GLN A 861 -28.92 -7.87 -39.88
C GLN A 861 -28.95 -6.33 -39.90
N TYR A 862 -28.81 -5.67 -38.74
CA TYR A 862 -28.82 -4.22 -38.60
C TYR A 862 -27.48 -3.62 -38.17
N ALA A 863 -26.43 -4.44 -38.07
CA ALA A 863 -25.11 -3.99 -37.62
C ALA A 863 -24.36 -3.10 -38.64
N TYR A 864 -24.77 -3.09 -39.90
CA TYR A 864 -24.10 -2.37 -40.98
C TYR A 864 -23.86 -0.87 -40.71
N PRO A 865 -24.86 -0.08 -40.29
CA PRO A 865 -24.67 1.35 -40.09
C PRO A 865 -23.73 1.65 -38.91
N LEU A 866 -23.74 0.78 -37.89
CA LEU A 866 -22.83 0.83 -36.73
C LEU A 866 -21.39 0.43 -37.09
N GLY A 867 -21.18 -0.20 -38.26
CA GLY A 867 -19.86 -0.48 -38.81
C GLY A 867 -18.99 0.77 -38.93
N ARG A 868 -19.55 1.95 -39.21
CA ARG A 868 -18.80 3.22 -39.25
C ARG A 868 -18.22 3.58 -37.89
N ILE A 869 -19.01 3.42 -36.82
CA ILE A 869 -18.57 3.71 -35.45
C ILE A 869 -17.47 2.72 -35.04
N VAL A 870 -17.68 1.42 -35.29
CA VAL A 870 -16.69 0.37 -35.01
C VAL A 870 -15.39 0.61 -35.79
N GLY A 871 -15.48 0.96 -37.07
CA GLY A 871 -14.31 1.23 -37.91
C GLY A 871 -13.50 2.43 -37.43
N LEU A 872 -14.16 3.54 -37.05
CA LEU A 872 -13.50 4.71 -36.49
C LEU A 872 -12.82 4.39 -35.15
N VAL A 873 -13.51 3.69 -34.25
CA VAL A 873 -12.96 3.29 -32.95
C VAL A 873 -11.78 2.36 -33.11
N LEU A 874 -11.86 1.33 -33.96
CA LEU A 874 -10.75 0.41 -34.20
C LEU A 874 -9.54 1.11 -34.81
N LEU A 875 -9.77 2.01 -35.79
CA LEU A 875 -8.69 2.73 -36.46
C LEU A 875 -7.96 3.65 -35.47
N ALA A 876 -8.70 4.43 -34.70
CA ALA A 876 -8.15 5.32 -33.68
C ALA A 876 -7.48 4.54 -32.55
N TRP A 877 -8.11 3.46 -32.05
CA TRP A 877 -7.57 2.67 -30.95
C TRP A 877 -6.25 2.00 -31.31
N LEU A 878 -6.16 1.37 -32.49
CA LEU A 878 -4.93 0.72 -32.95
C LEU A 878 -3.80 1.74 -33.12
N ALA A 879 -4.08 2.90 -33.71
CA ALA A 879 -3.09 3.96 -33.90
C ALA A 879 -2.66 4.60 -32.56
N TRP A 880 -3.62 4.85 -31.66
CA TRP A 880 -3.39 5.41 -30.34
C TRP A 880 -2.60 4.48 -29.43
N MET A 881 -2.96 3.19 -29.39
CA MET A 881 -2.23 2.18 -28.62
C MET A 881 -0.81 2.02 -29.15
N GLY A 882 -0.62 1.97 -30.47
CA GLY A 882 0.70 2.01 -31.09
C GLY A 882 1.53 3.20 -30.61
N GLY A 883 0.95 4.42 -30.70
CA GLY A 883 1.55 5.66 -30.21
C GLY A 883 1.86 5.70 -28.71
N SER A 884 1.12 4.94 -27.91
CA SER A 884 1.31 4.86 -26.45
C SER A 884 2.40 3.86 -26.05
N VAL A 885 2.64 2.82 -26.86
CA VAL A 885 3.68 1.81 -26.60
C VAL A 885 4.99 2.07 -27.35
N GLY A 886 5.11 3.21 -28.04
CA GLY A 886 6.35 3.69 -28.65
C GLY A 886 6.42 3.61 -30.18
N VAL A 887 5.36 3.17 -30.87
CA VAL A 887 5.28 3.24 -32.35
C VAL A 887 4.90 4.66 -32.77
N PRO A 888 5.66 5.33 -33.65
CA PRO A 888 5.34 6.71 -34.05
C PRO A 888 3.94 6.85 -34.66
N TYR A 889 3.13 7.77 -34.13
CA TYR A 889 1.80 8.12 -34.64
C TYR A 889 1.92 8.93 -35.94
N THR A 890 1.94 8.24 -37.08
CA THR A 890 2.21 8.79 -38.42
C THR A 890 1.19 8.25 -39.43
N ARG A 891 1.14 8.82 -40.63
CA ARG A 891 0.26 8.29 -41.70
C ARG A 891 0.53 6.83 -42.03
N VAL A 892 1.79 6.41 -41.97
CA VAL A 892 2.18 5.03 -42.27
C VAL A 892 1.63 4.08 -41.21
N SER A 893 1.81 4.38 -39.93
CA SER A 893 1.30 3.51 -38.85
C SER A 893 -0.23 3.48 -38.82
N ILE A 894 -0.90 4.61 -39.08
CA ILE A 894 -2.36 4.65 -39.23
C ILE A 894 -2.81 3.85 -40.47
N GLY A 895 -2.08 3.93 -41.58
CA GLY A 895 -2.34 3.14 -42.79
C GLY A 895 -2.20 1.64 -42.57
N VAL A 896 -1.23 1.20 -41.76
CA VAL A 896 -1.10 -0.20 -41.33
C VAL A 896 -2.30 -0.63 -40.48
N ALA A 897 -2.74 0.21 -39.53
CA ALA A 897 -3.94 -0.07 -38.73
C ALA A 897 -5.19 -0.20 -39.61
N LEU A 898 -5.36 0.67 -40.60
CA LEU A 898 -6.43 0.56 -41.59
C LEU A 898 -6.32 -0.75 -42.39
N GLY A 899 -5.12 -1.11 -42.84
CA GLY A 899 -4.85 -2.36 -43.55
C GLY A 899 -5.26 -3.59 -42.74
N LEU A 900 -4.97 -3.62 -41.44
CA LEU A 900 -5.41 -4.69 -40.54
C LEU A 900 -6.94 -4.80 -40.44
N ILE A 901 -7.64 -3.67 -40.35
CA ILE A 901 -9.11 -3.63 -40.31
C ILE A 901 -9.68 -4.17 -41.62
N VAL A 902 -9.16 -3.72 -42.77
CA VAL A 902 -9.61 -4.16 -44.09
C VAL A 902 -9.36 -5.65 -44.30
N VAL A 903 -8.15 -6.14 -43.99
CA VAL A 903 -7.80 -7.56 -44.12
C VAL A 903 -8.69 -8.44 -43.22
N THR A 904 -8.93 -8.00 -41.99
CA THR A 904 -9.81 -8.72 -41.05
C THR A 904 -11.26 -8.72 -41.54
N GLY A 905 -11.77 -7.57 -41.95
CA GLY A 905 -13.12 -7.41 -42.50
C GLY A 905 -13.35 -8.27 -43.74
N VAL A 906 -12.45 -8.19 -44.73
CA VAL A 906 -12.51 -8.98 -45.95
C VAL A 906 -12.37 -10.48 -45.65
N GLY A 907 -11.48 -10.86 -44.74
CA GLY A 907 -11.32 -12.26 -44.32
C GLY A 907 -12.58 -12.84 -43.68
N LEU A 908 -13.25 -12.06 -42.82
CA LEU A 908 -14.54 -12.43 -42.22
C LEU A 908 -15.66 -12.50 -43.26
N TRP A 909 -15.70 -11.53 -44.19
CA TRP A 909 -16.62 -11.52 -45.31
C TRP A 909 -16.50 -12.77 -46.17
N MET A 910 -15.26 -13.13 -46.57
CA MET A 910 -14.99 -14.30 -47.40
C MET A 910 -15.36 -15.61 -46.70
N ARG A 911 -15.08 -15.74 -45.40
CA ARG A 911 -15.42 -16.95 -44.62
C ARG A 911 -16.93 -17.15 -44.43
N ARG A 912 -17.72 -16.06 -44.41
CA ARG A 912 -19.17 -16.10 -44.13
C ARG A 912 -19.99 -15.55 -45.30
N LYS A 913 -19.53 -15.76 -46.54
CA LYS A 913 -20.13 -15.20 -47.75
C LYS A 913 -21.63 -15.53 -47.90
N SER A 914 -22.07 -16.71 -47.45
CA SER A 914 -23.49 -17.11 -47.47
C SER A 914 -24.35 -16.24 -46.55
N GLU A 915 -23.88 -15.94 -45.34
CA GLU A 915 -24.59 -15.08 -44.37
C GLU A 915 -24.74 -13.65 -44.91
N PHE A 916 -23.68 -13.06 -45.47
CA PHE A 916 -23.74 -11.70 -46.02
C PHE A 916 -24.60 -11.60 -47.29
N LYS A 917 -24.61 -12.67 -48.10
CA LYS A 917 -25.51 -12.74 -49.26
C LYS A 917 -26.97 -12.79 -48.81
N ASP A 918 -27.26 -13.51 -47.74
CA ASP A 918 -28.60 -13.59 -47.15
C ASP A 918 -29.04 -12.24 -46.55
N ASP A 919 -28.17 -11.60 -45.76
CA ASP A 919 -28.38 -10.26 -45.19
C ASP A 919 -28.74 -9.25 -46.30
N TRP A 920 -27.98 -9.24 -47.41
CA TRP A 920 -28.26 -8.37 -48.55
C TRP A 920 -29.59 -8.71 -49.24
N THR A 921 -29.84 -9.99 -49.52
CA THR A 921 -31.03 -10.40 -50.30
C THR A 921 -32.31 -10.10 -49.53
N ASN A 922 -32.32 -10.39 -48.22
CA ASN A 922 -33.51 -10.25 -47.37
C ASN A 922 -33.68 -8.83 -46.81
N HIS A 923 -32.60 -8.07 -46.64
CA HIS A 923 -32.64 -6.77 -45.95
C HIS A 923 -32.11 -5.58 -46.77
N ARG A 924 -31.88 -5.70 -48.09
CA ARG A 924 -31.38 -4.58 -48.95
C ARG A 924 -32.12 -3.25 -48.75
N LYS A 925 -33.43 -3.29 -48.48
CA LYS A 925 -34.23 -2.07 -48.22
C LYS A 925 -33.72 -1.33 -46.99
N PHE A 926 -33.35 -2.05 -45.93
CA PHE A 926 -32.78 -1.46 -44.71
C PHE A 926 -31.42 -0.82 -44.97
N PHE A 927 -30.53 -1.47 -45.73
CA PHE A 927 -29.22 -0.89 -46.09
C PHE A 927 -29.39 0.47 -46.78
N VAL A 928 -30.27 0.55 -47.77
CA VAL A 928 -30.56 1.80 -48.49
C VAL A 928 -31.18 2.84 -47.55
N ILE A 929 -32.14 2.46 -46.71
CA ILE A 929 -32.77 3.37 -45.74
C ILE A 929 -31.72 3.92 -44.76
N ALA A 930 -30.84 3.08 -44.22
CA ALA A 930 -29.81 3.51 -43.29
C ALA A 930 -28.81 4.49 -43.93
N GLU A 931 -28.47 4.29 -45.21
CA GLU A 931 -27.66 5.24 -45.98
C GLU A 931 -28.39 6.56 -46.23
N ILE A 932 -29.68 6.51 -46.57
CA ILE A 932 -30.51 7.72 -46.72
C ILE A 932 -30.58 8.48 -45.40
N VAL A 933 -30.76 7.79 -44.27
CA VAL A 933 -30.78 8.41 -42.93
C VAL A 933 -29.44 9.07 -42.64
N PHE A 934 -28.33 8.34 -42.79
CA PHE A 934 -26.99 8.88 -42.58
C PHE A 934 -26.73 10.11 -43.46
N LEU A 935 -27.00 10.00 -44.77
CA LEU A 935 -26.80 11.09 -45.73
C LEU A 935 -27.69 12.31 -45.42
N SER A 936 -28.95 12.09 -45.04
CA SER A 936 -29.88 13.17 -44.71
C SER A 936 -29.40 13.97 -43.51
N PHE A 937 -29.06 13.30 -42.41
CA PHE A 937 -28.53 13.98 -41.22
C PHE A 937 -27.17 14.64 -41.48
N PHE A 938 -26.30 13.99 -42.27
CA PHE A 938 -25.04 14.59 -42.69
C PHE A 938 -25.25 15.89 -43.48
N ILE A 939 -26.16 15.89 -44.47
CA ILE A 939 -26.48 17.09 -45.26
C ILE A 939 -27.10 18.18 -44.38
N ILE A 940 -28.00 17.82 -43.45
CA ILE A 940 -28.64 18.79 -42.55
C ILE A 940 -27.58 19.57 -41.76
N ASP A 941 -26.66 18.89 -41.07
CA ASP A 941 -25.64 19.60 -40.29
C ASP A 941 -24.58 20.26 -41.18
N LEU A 942 -24.25 19.68 -42.34
CA LEU A 942 -23.38 20.33 -43.32
C LEU A 942 -23.96 21.67 -43.80
N LEU A 943 -25.26 21.76 -44.04
CA LEU A 943 -25.92 23.02 -44.41
C LEU A 943 -25.87 24.04 -43.26
N ILE A 944 -25.98 23.59 -42.01
CA ILE A 944 -25.77 24.43 -40.82
C ILE A 944 -24.32 24.96 -40.82
N ARG A 945 -23.33 24.11 -41.10
CA ARG A 945 -21.91 24.50 -41.18
C ARG A 945 -21.61 25.45 -42.32
N ILE A 946 -22.23 25.29 -43.48
CA ILE A 946 -22.09 26.24 -44.59
C ILE A 946 -22.66 27.61 -44.20
N GLY A 947 -23.75 27.64 -43.42
CA GLY A 947 -24.33 28.87 -42.90
C GLY A 947 -23.49 29.56 -41.82
N ASN A 948 -22.64 28.81 -41.10
CA ASN A 948 -21.73 29.33 -40.09
C ASN A 948 -20.44 28.49 -40.00
N PRO A 949 -19.46 28.72 -40.91
CA PRO A 949 -18.23 27.93 -40.96
C PRO A 949 -17.17 28.40 -39.96
N ASP A 950 -17.37 29.55 -39.31
CA ASP A 950 -16.41 30.13 -38.39
C ASP A 950 -16.28 29.34 -37.09
N LEU A 951 -15.07 29.33 -36.54
CA LEU A 951 -14.71 28.63 -35.30
C LEU A 951 -14.93 29.48 -34.03
N TRP A 952 -15.67 30.59 -34.11
CA TRP A 952 -15.89 31.50 -32.98
C TRP A 952 -17.26 32.20 -33.05
N HIS A 953 -17.96 32.32 -31.91
CA HIS A 953 -19.19 33.10 -31.80
C HIS A 953 -18.92 34.46 -31.10
N PRO A 954 -19.02 35.61 -31.81
CA PRO A 954 -18.56 36.92 -31.31
C PRO A 954 -19.18 37.38 -29.98
N ALA A 955 -20.45 37.04 -29.73
CA ALA A 955 -21.23 37.58 -28.60
C ALA A 955 -21.44 36.59 -27.43
N LYS A 956 -21.09 35.31 -27.60
CA LYS A 956 -21.39 34.24 -26.61
C LYS A 956 -20.16 33.38 -26.27
N GLY A 957 -19.00 33.67 -26.89
CA GLY A 957 -17.76 32.92 -26.66
C GLY A 957 -17.86 31.44 -27.06
N GLY A 958 -17.03 30.60 -26.43
CA GLY A 958 -17.08 29.14 -26.50
C GLY A 958 -15.73 28.47 -26.22
N GLU A 959 -15.72 27.14 -26.07
CA GLU A 959 -14.52 26.33 -25.80
C GLU A 959 -13.74 25.95 -27.07
N ARG A 960 -14.27 26.30 -28.26
CA ARG A 960 -13.68 25.97 -29.57
C ARG A 960 -12.18 26.29 -29.73
N PRO A 961 -11.61 27.41 -29.24
CA PRO A 961 -10.16 27.63 -29.33
C PRO A 961 -9.36 26.61 -28.53
N MET A 962 -9.85 26.21 -27.35
CA MET A 962 -9.27 25.16 -26.53
C MET A 962 -9.38 23.80 -27.24
N ASP A 963 -10.57 23.42 -27.71
CA ASP A 963 -10.78 22.16 -28.45
C ASP A 963 -9.90 22.08 -29.70
N PHE A 964 -9.81 23.17 -30.45
CA PHE A 964 -8.95 23.24 -31.63
C PHE A 964 -7.47 23.13 -31.27
N SER A 965 -7.04 23.71 -30.13
CA SER A 965 -5.66 23.55 -29.64
C SER A 965 -5.35 22.10 -29.25
N TYR A 966 -6.28 21.41 -28.59
CA TYR A 966 -6.14 20.00 -28.18
C TYR A 966 -6.15 19.06 -29.39
N PHE A 967 -7.07 19.32 -30.33
CA PHE A 967 -7.13 18.63 -31.61
C PHE A 967 -5.81 18.76 -32.39
N ASN A 968 -5.27 19.98 -32.47
CA ASN A 968 -3.98 20.24 -33.12
C ASN A 968 -2.80 19.56 -32.40
N ALA A 969 -2.79 19.58 -31.06
CA ALA A 969 -1.78 18.90 -30.27
C ALA A 969 -1.78 17.38 -30.54
N VAL A 970 -2.96 16.76 -30.59
CA VAL A 970 -3.12 15.33 -30.95
C VAL A 970 -2.63 15.05 -32.37
N LEU A 971 -2.98 15.88 -33.34
CA LEU A 971 -2.56 15.70 -34.73
C LEU A 971 -1.05 15.82 -34.91
N LYS A 972 -0.41 16.76 -34.21
CA LYS A 972 1.04 16.99 -34.32
C LYS A 972 1.88 16.02 -33.49
N SER A 973 1.32 15.45 -32.42
CA SER A 973 2.06 14.54 -31.54
C SER A 973 2.58 13.28 -32.26
N THR A 974 3.79 12.84 -31.90
CA THR A 974 4.41 11.59 -32.39
C THR A 974 4.13 10.39 -31.50
N SER A 975 3.89 10.65 -30.21
CA SER A 975 3.59 9.65 -29.18
C SER A 975 2.50 10.19 -28.25
N PHE A 976 1.85 9.30 -27.50
CA PHE A 976 0.85 9.68 -26.50
C PHE A 976 1.39 9.51 -25.06
N PRO A 977 0.99 10.34 -24.08
CA PRO A 977 0.04 11.47 -24.19
C PRO A 977 0.57 12.63 -25.06
N PRO A 978 -0.34 13.44 -25.64
CA PRO A 978 0.06 14.53 -26.52
C PRO A 978 0.70 15.67 -25.73
N TYR A 979 1.55 16.47 -26.39
CA TYR A 979 2.22 17.61 -25.75
C TYR A 979 1.22 18.70 -25.33
N ASP A 980 1.56 19.47 -24.30
CA ASP A 980 0.75 20.62 -23.86
C ASP A 980 0.85 21.77 -24.89
N PRO A 981 -0.27 22.20 -25.51
CA PRO A 981 -0.28 23.27 -26.50
C PRO A 981 0.07 24.66 -25.94
N TRP A 982 0.10 24.85 -24.61
CA TRP A 982 0.41 26.12 -23.96
C TRP A 982 1.91 26.34 -23.68
N PHE A 983 2.79 25.56 -24.31
CA PHE A 983 4.26 25.70 -24.24
C PHE A 983 4.89 25.48 -22.86
N ALA A 984 4.21 24.82 -21.91
CA ALA A 984 4.75 24.51 -20.59
C ALA A 984 5.85 23.44 -20.58
N GLY A 985 6.16 22.80 -21.72
CA GLY A 985 7.08 21.66 -21.80
C GLY A 985 6.49 20.34 -21.26
N GLY A 986 5.21 20.34 -20.91
CA GLY A 986 4.46 19.22 -20.38
C GLY A 986 3.62 18.46 -21.40
N TYR A 987 2.68 17.66 -20.89
CA TYR A 987 1.69 16.90 -21.66
C TYR A 987 0.26 17.24 -21.25
N ILE A 988 -0.72 16.96 -22.12
CA ILE A 988 -2.13 17.16 -21.81
C ILE A 988 -2.58 16.12 -20.75
N ASN A 989 -2.89 16.59 -19.54
CA ASN A 989 -3.52 15.81 -18.48
C ASN A 989 -5.05 16.02 -18.46
N TYR A 990 -5.70 15.71 -19.59
CA TYR A 990 -7.14 15.90 -19.82
C TYR A 990 -7.66 14.75 -20.69
N TYR A 991 -8.99 14.56 -20.80
CA TYR A 991 -9.56 13.56 -21.70
C TYR A 991 -9.34 13.98 -23.16
N TYR A 992 -8.51 13.24 -23.90
CA TYR A 992 -8.12 13.62 -25.26
C TYR A 992 -8.44 12.56 -26.33
N TYR A 993 -8.92 11.37 -25.94
CA TYR A 993 -9.13 10.27 -26.90
C TYR A 993 -10.23 10.58 -27.93
N GLY A 994 -11.22 11.40 -27.56
CA GLY A 994 -12.20 11.92 -28.52
C GLY A 994 -11.53 12.64 -29.70
N PHE A 995 -10.51 13.46 -29.43
CA PHE A 995 -9.73 14.13 -30.49
C PHE A 995 -8.90 13.14 -31.30
N VAL A 996 -8.48 12.02 -30.71
CA VAL A 996 -7.79 10.94 -31.44
C VAL A 996 -8.76 10.23 -32.39
N LEU A 997 -10.01 9.98 -31.97
CA LEU A 997 -11.07 9.42 -32.81
C LEU A 997 -11.34 10.29 -34.04
N ALA A 998 -11.49 11.61 -33.83
CA ALA A 998 -11.68 12.56 -34.92
C ALA A 998 -10.40 12.79 -35.74
N GLY A 999 -9.25 12.82 -35.10
CA GLY A 999 -7.98 13.22 -35.70
C GLY A 999 -7.28 12.12 -36.50
N THR A 1000 -7.49 10.85 -36.18
CA THR A 1000 -6.82 9.74 -36.88
C THR A 1000 -7.14 9.70 -38.38
N PRO A 1001 -8.42 9.78 -38.81
CA PRO A 1001 -8.77 9.94 -40.22
C PRO A 1001 -8.17 11.21 -40.86
N VAL A 1002 -8.17 12.33 -40.13
CA VAL A 1002 -7.68 13.62 -40.62
C VAL A 1002 -6.18 13.58 -40.90
N LYS A 1003 -5.40 13.01 -39.97
CA LYS A 1003 -3.96 12.82 -40.12
C LYS A 1003 -3.65 11.89 -41.30
N LEU A 1004 -4.39 10.79 -41.45
CA LEU A 1004 -4.23 9.83 -42.54
C LEU A 1004 -4.49 10.47 -43.92
N LEU A 1005 -5.61 11.17 -44.08
CA LEU A 1005 -6.02 11.80 -45.33
C LEU A 1005 -5.27 13.11 -45.61
N GLY A 1006 -4.57 13.65 -44.62
CA GLY A 1006 -3.83 14.90 -44.74
C GLY A 1006 -4.72 16.11 -44.96
N ILE A 1007 -5.92 16.10 -44.38
CA ILE A 1007 -6.83 17.24 -44.49
C ILE A 1007 -6.42 18.30 -43.46
N VAL A 1008 -6.31 19.56 -43.88
CA VAL A 1008 -5.96 20.66 -42.98
C VAL A 1008 -6.96 20.72 -41.81
N PRO A 1009 -6.50 20.83 -40.54
CA PRO A 1009 -7.36 20.74 -39.37
C PRO A 1009 -8.57 21.69 -39.36
N SER A 1010 -8.38 22.94 -39.81
CA SER A 1010 -9.48 23.93 -39.87
C SER A 1010 -10.57 23.57 -40.88
N ILE A 1011 -10.21 22.88 -41.97
CA ILE A 1011 -11.16 22.34 -42.95
C ILE A 1011 -11.82 21.08 -42.38
N ALA A 1012 -11.01 20.17 -41.82
CA ALA A 1012 -11.47 18.90 -41.29
C ALA A 1012 -12.49 19.05 -40.15
N TYR A 1013 -12.34 20.07 -39.30
CA TYR A 1013 -13.29 20.37 -38.22
C TYR A 1013 -14.74 20.50 -38.74
N ASN A 1014 -14.91 21.11 -39.92
CA ASN A 1014 -16.20 21.27 -40.58
C ASN A 1014 -16.73 19.99 -41.26
N PHE A 1015 -15.89 18.97 -41.43
CA PHE A 1015 -16.32 17.64 -41.91
C PHE A 1015 -16.64 16.68 -40.75
N ILE A 1016 -15.96 16.86 -39.62
CA ILE A 1016 -16.14 16.05 -38.40
C ILE A 1016 -17.54 16.27 -37.82
N LEU A 1017 -17.99 17.53 -37.67
CA LEU A 1017 -19.28 17.85 -37.05
C LEU A 1017 -20.47 17.16 -37.76
N PRO A 1018 -20.64 17.27 -39.10
CA PRO A 1018 -21.74 16.58 -39.78
C PRO A 1018 -21.63 15.05 -39.74
N THR A 1019 -20.39 14.53 -39.67
CA THR A 1019 -20.15 13.09 -39.55
C THR A 1019 -20.61 12.59 -38.19
N TRP A 1020 -20.21 13.24 -37.09
CA TRP A 1020 -20.63 12.86 -35.75
C TRP A 1020 -22.14 13.01 -35.57
N PHE A 1021 -22.74 14.09 -36.10
CA PHE A 1021 -24.19 14.29 -36.10
C PHE A 1021 -24.93 13.13 -36.78
N ALA A 1022 -24.45 12.71 -37.95
CA ALA A 1022 -25.00 11.57 -38.69
C ALA A 1022 -24.77 10.22 -37.99
N LEU A 1023 -23.62 10.02 -37.32
CA LEU A 1023 -23.33 8.80 -36.55
C LEU A 1023 -24.26 8.67 -35.34
N VAL A 1024 -24.52 9.78 -34.63
CA VAL A 1024 -25.46 9.80 -33.50
C VAL A 1024 -26.88 9.50 -33.98
N ALA A 1025 -27.34 10.16 -35.05
CA ALA A 1025 -28.65 9.88 -35.64
C ALA A 1025 -28.79 8.41 -36.04
N THR A 1026 -27.78 7.87 -36.73
CA THR A 1026 -27.79 6.49 -37.24
C THR A 1026 -27.70 5.46 -36.11
N GLY A 1027 -26.95 5.75 -35.05
CA GLY A 1027 -26.89 4.91 -33.85
C GLY A 1027 -28.26 4.80 -33.16
N ALA A 1028 -28.91 5.95 -32.94
CA ALA A 1028 -30.26 6.00 -32.38
C ALA A 1028 -31.30 5.32 -33.31
N PHE A 1029 -31.17 5.50 -34.63
CA PHE A 1029 -31.99 4.81 -35.63
C PHE A 1029 -31.95 3.29 -35.47
N VAL A 1030 -30.75 2.71 -35.40
CA VAL A 1030 -30.57 1.24 -35.28
C VAL A 1030 -31.16 0.71 -33.97
N ILE A 1031 -30.99 1.42 -32.85
CA ILE A 1031 -31.56 1.03 -31.55
C ILE A 1031 -33.10 1.03 -31.63
N GLY A 1032 -33.70 2.13 -32.10
CA GLY A 1032 -35.16 2.26 -32.20
C GLY A 1032 -35.79 1.31 -33.22
N PHE A 1033 -35.09 1.03 -34.32
CA PHE A 1033 -35.51 0.08 -35.34
C PHE A 1033 -35.44 -1.36 -34.84
N GLY A 1034 -34.34 -1.72 -34.15
CA GLY A 1034 -34.09 -3.07 -33.61
C GLY A 1034 -34.94 -3.43 -32.39
N ALA A 1035 -35.24 -2.47 -31.52
CA ALA A 1035 -36.07 -2.71 -30.33
C ALA A 1035 -37.49 -3.22 -30.68
N VAL A 1036 -38.07 -2.74 -31.78
CA VAL A 1036 -39.43 -3.10 -32.24
C VAL A 1036 -39.46 -4.42 -33.00
N GLU A 1037 -38.35 -4.85 -33.61
CA GLU A 1037 -38.27 -6.12 -34.35
C GLU A 1037 -38.64 -7.32 -33.47
N SER A 1038 -38.21 -7.29 -32.21
CA SER A 1038 -38.48 -8.34 -31.21
C SER A 1038 -39.95 -8.50 -30.84
N TYR A 1039 -40.78 -7.48 -31.11
CA TYR A 1039 -42.21 -7.43 -30.81
C TYR A 1039 -43.11 -7.68 -32.04
N LYS A 1040 -42.51 -7.84 -33.22
CA LYS A 1040 -43.23 -7.93 -34.51
C LYS A 1040 -44.21 -9.11 -34.58
N ALA A 1041 -43.89 -10.24 -33.95
CA ALA A 1041 -44.75 -11.44 -33.96
C ALA A 1041 -46.07 -11.31 -33.15
N LYS A 1042 -46.25 -10.24 -32.35
CA LYS A 1042 -47.45 -10.05 -31.51
C LYS A 1042 -48.36 -8.89 -31.92
N ILE A 1043 -47.89 -7.95 -32.75
CA ILE A 1043 -48.58 -6.67 -33.01
C ILE A 1043 -49.15 -6.59 -34.44
N GLU A 1044 -48.69 -7.44 -35.36
CA GLU A 1044 -49.07 -7.41 -36.78
C GLU A 1044 -50.55 -7.75 -37.07
N GLU A 1045 -51.36 -8.13 -36.07
CA GLU A 1045 -52.81 -8.32 -36.24
C GLU A 1045 -53.62 -7.01 -36.21
N GLN A 1046 -53.08 -5.85 -35.80
CA GLN A 1046 -53.93 -4.68 -35.47
C GLN A 1046 -53.59 -3.32 -36.12
N PHE A 1047 -52.38 -3.08 -36.65
CA PHE A 1047 -52.01 -1.79 -37.26
C PHE A 1047 -51.35 -1.95 -38.64
N SER A 1048 -52.17 -1.97 -39.71
CA SER A 1048 -51.74 -2.31 -41.08
C SER A 1048 -51.22 -1.13 -41.94
N LYS A 1049 -51.32 0.15 -41.52
CA LYS A 1049 -51.04 1.30 -42.41
C LYS A 1049 -49.66 1.99 -42.25
N PHE A 1050 -48.90 1.73 -41.19
CA PHE A 1050 -47.60 2.40 -40.95
C PHE A 1050 -46.49 1.39 -40.65
N ASN A 1051 -45.31 1.57 -41.28
CA ASN A 1051 -44.13 0.78 -40.94
C ASN A 1051 -43.58 1.23 -39.58
N LEU A 1052 -44.05 0.57 -38.52
CA LEU A 1052 -43.72 0.91 -37.14
C LEU A 1052 -42.21 0.97 -36.88
N GLN A 1053 -41.43 0.06 -37.47
CA GLN A 1053 -39.97 -0.01 -37.29
C GLN A 1053 -39.28 1.25 -37.86
N LEU A 1054 -39.72 1.71 -39.03
CA LEU A 1054 -39.20 2.94 -39.64
C LEU A 1054 -39.59 4.16 -38.82
N VAL A 1055 -40.83 4.22 -38.34
CA VAL A 1055 -41.33 5.32 -37.51
C VAL A 1055 -40.56 5.38 -36.20
N THR A 1056 -40.34 4.25 -35.51
CA THR A 1056 -39.59 4.23 -34.24
C THR A 1056 -38.11 4.53 -34.43
N GLY A 1057 -37.47 4.03 -35.50
CA GLY A 1057 -36.08 4.38 -35.81
C GLY A 1057 -35.92 5.88 -36.09
N LEU A 1058 -36.79 6.45 -36.93
CA LEU A 1058 -36.75 7.90 -37.21
C LEU A 1058 -37.11 8.73 -35.98
N ALA A 1059 -38.10 8.31 -35.19
CA ALA A 1059 -38.46 8.98 -33.95
C ALA A 1059 -37.30 8.96 -32.95
N ALA A 1060 -36.61 7.83 -32.78
CA ALA A 1060 -35.42 7.74 -31.94
C ALA A 1060 -34.32 8.70 -32.41
N SER A 1061 -34.04 8.75 -33.72
CA SER A 1061 -33.06 9.67 -34.31
C SER A 1061 -33.42 11.14 -34.05
N MET A 1062 -34.68 11.51 -34.30
CA MET A 1062 -35.18 12.88 -34.10
C MET A 1062 -35.20 13.28 -32.63
N LEU A 1063 -35.62 12.38 -31.75
CA LEU A 1063 -35.64 12.61 -30.30
C LEU A 1063 -34.24 12.76 -29.73
N THR A 1064 -33.29 11.92 -30.12
CA THR A 1064 -31.91 12.02 -29.66
C THR A 1064 -31.23 13.28 -30.21
N VAL A 1065 -31.31 13.52 -31.53
CA VAL A 1065 -30.47 14.53 -32.18
C VAL A 1065 -31.10 15.91 -32.17
N LEU A 1066 -32.40 16.05 -32.50
CA LEU A 1066 -33.04 17.35 -32.69
C LEU A 1066 -33.85 17.81 -31.47
N LEU A 1067 -34.61 16.90 -30.86
CA LEU A 1067 -35.55 17.25 -29.79
C LEU A 1067 -34.96 17.07 -28.39
N GLY A 1068 -33.80 16.41 -28.27
CA GLY A 1068 -32.94 16.34 -27.08
C GLY A 1068 -33.68 16.38 -25.74
N ASN A 1069 -33.30 17.36 -24.89
CA ASN A 1069 -33.88 17.59 -23.57
C ASN A 1069 -35.30 18.19 -23.58
N LEU A 1070 -35.95 18.30 -24.74
CA LEU A 1070 -37.25 18.93 -24.99
C LEU A 1070 -37.32 20.43 -24.60
N GLY A 1071 -36.23 21.04 -24.16
CA GLY A 1071 -36.17 22.42 -23.69
C GLY A 1071 -36.52 23.44 -24.78
N THR A 1072 -36.16 23.16 -26.04
CA THR A 1072 -36.54 23.99 -27.19
C THR A 1072 -38.06 23.97 -27.42
N ILE A 1073 -38.71 22.82 -27.23
CA ILE A 1073 -40.17 22.70 -27.32
C ILE A 1073 -40.83 23.49 -26.19
N GLN A 1074 -40.31 23.35 -24.97
CA GLN A 1074 -40.79 24.10 -23.81
C GLN A 1074 -40.63 25.62 -24.01
N LEU A 1075 -39.50 26.06 -24.56
CA LEU A 1075 -39.27 27.47 -24.89
C LEU A 1075 -40.30 27.98 -25.91
N LEU A 1076 -40.54 27.25 -27.00
CA LEU A 1076 -41.56 27.62 -27.99
C LEU A 1076 -42.96 27.69 -27.37
N PHE A 1077 -43.32 26.68 -26.56
CA PHE A 1077 -44.59 26.65 -25.86
C PHE A 1077 -44.76 27.85 -24.91
N SER A 1078 -43.71 28.20 -24.16
CA SER A 1078 -43.70 29.40 -23.30
C SER A 1078 -43.75 30.70 -24.11
N GLY A 1079 -43.09 30.75 -25.27
CA GLY A 1079 -43.12 31.89 -26.18
C GLY A 1079 -44.51 32.15 -26.73
N PHE A 1080 -45.25 31.09 -27.09
CA PHE A 1080 -46.65 31.19 -27.48
C PHE A 1080 -47.51 31.71 -26.33
N GLN A 1081 -47.33 31.20 -25.11
CA GLN A 1081 -48.05 31.69 -23.94
C GLN A 1081 -47.80 33.17 -23.67
N ARG A 1082 -46.55 33.62 -23.74
CA ARG A 1082 -46.17 35.04 -23.54
C ARG A 1082 -46.74 35.97 -24.60
N ALA A 1083 -46.97 35.49 -25.82
CA ALA A 1083 -47.63 36.28 -26.87
C ALA A 1083 -49.13 36.55 -26.58
N ALA A 1084 -49.77 35.69 -25.77
CA ALA A 1084 -51.19 35.83 -25.40
C ALA A 1084 -51.40 36.37 -23.98
N ALA A 1085 -50.48 36.11 -23.06
CA ALA A 1085 -50.60 36.47 -21.65
C ALA A 1085 -50.62 38.00 -21.44
N PRO A 1086 -51.37 38.51 -20.44
CA PRO A 1086 -51.33 39.92 -20.05
C PRO A 1086 -49.89 40.34 -19.69
N ASP A 1087 -49.44 41.46 -20.26
CA ASP A 1087 -48.08 42.02 -20.08
C ASP A 1087 -46.90 41.07 -20.44
N GLY A 1088 -47.18 39.95 -21.12
CA GLY A 1088 -46.18 38.98 -21.54
C GLY A 1088 -45.56 38.16 -20.39
N VAL A 1089 -46.15 38.20 -19.19
CA VAL A 1089 -45.70 37.47 -18.00
C VAL A 1089 -46.65 36.33 -17.69
N ILE A 1090 -46.11 35.15 -17.38
CA ILE A 1090 -46.88 33.97 -16.97
C ILE A 1090 -46.78 33.87 -15.44
N PRO A 1091 -47.85 34.15 -14.67
CA PRO A 1091 -47.80 34.12 -13.21
C PRO A 1091 -47.57 32.71 -12.65
N ASP A 1092 -46.82 32.62 -11.55
CA ASP A 1092 -46.65 31.38 -10.80
C ASP A 1092 -48.00 30.93 -10.23
N GLY A 1093 -48.40 29.69 -10.54
CA GLY A 1093 -49.72 29.13 -10.16
C GLY A 1093 -50.77 29.13 -11.29
N THR A 1094 -50.39 29.47 -12.53
CA THR A 1094 -51.28 29.33 -13.70
C THR A 1094 -51.76 27.88 -13.87
N GLY A 1095 -53.08 27.68 -13.96
CA GLY A 1095 -53.67 26.34 -14.10
C GLY A 1095 -53.37 25.69 -15.45
N PHE A 1096 -53.32 24.37 -15.51
CA PHE A 1096 -52.98 23.58 -16.72
C PHE A 1096 -53.78 24.00 -17.96
N PHE A 1097 -55.11 24.15 -17.85
CA PHE A 1097 -55.95 24.55 -18.98
C PHE A 1097 -55.68 25.99 -19.46
N GLN A 1098 -55.26 26.88 -18.55
CA GLN A 1098 -54.93 28.26 -18.89
C GLN A 1098 -53.63 28.35 -19.70
N HIS A 1099 -52.62 27.53 -19.34
CA HIS A 1099 -51.39 27.40 -20.12
C HIS A 1099 -51.65 26.99 -21.57
N TRP A 1100 -52.55 26.03 -21.79
CA TRP A 1100 -52.94 25.58 -23.13
C TRP A 1100 -53.78 26.62 -23.87
N SER A 1101 -54.72 27.28 -23.18
CA SER A 1101 -55.51 28.38 -23.73
C SER A 1101 -54.62 29.50 -24.27
N TRP A 1102 -53.66 29.98 -23.46
CA TRP A 1102 -52.72 31.02 -23.88
C TRP A 1102 -51.76 30.54 -24.99
N ALA A 1103 -51.30 29.29 -24.97
CA ALA A 1103 -50.50 28.77 -26.06
C ALA A 1103 -51.27 28.79 -27.40
N LEU A 1104 -52.53 28.33 -27.41
CA LEU A 1104 -53.38 28.33 -28.61
C LEU A 1104 -53.71 29.75 -29.09
N GLN A 1105 -54.05 30.66 -28.17
CA GLN A 1105 -54.27 32.07 -28.48
C GLN A 1105 -53.01 32.75 -29.02
N GLY A 1106 -51.83 32.40 -28.47
CA GLY A 1106 -50.55 32.93 -28.92
C GLY A 1106 -50.19 32.48 -30.32
N ILE A 1107 -50.42 31.19 -30.63
CA ILE A 1107 -50.29 30.65 -31.99
C ILE A 1107 -51.21 31.42 -32.95
N TRP A 1108 -52.47 31.67 -32.57
CA TRP A 1108 -53.41 32.44 -33.38
C TRP A 1108 -52.91 33.87 -33.63
N LYS A 1109 -52.50 34.59 -32.58
CA LYS A 1109 -51.96 35.95 -32.69
C LYS A 1109 -50.72 36.04 -33.59
N ILE A 1110 -49.84 35.04 -33.55
CA ILE A 1110 -48.62 35.03 -34.35
C ILE A 1110 -48.92 34.69 -35.81
N LEU A 1111 -49.75 33.67 -36.08
CA LEU A 1111 -50.01 33.19 -37.43
C LEU A 1111 -51.01 34.06 -38.22
N ILE A 1112 -51.98 34.68 -37.53
CA ILE A 1112 -53.09 35.40 -38.17
C ILE A 1112 -52.99 36.90 -37.94
N ASP A 1113 -52.69 37.33 -36.71
CA ASP A 1113 -52.62 38.75 -36.35
C ASP A 1113 -51.23 39.38 -36.57
N GLY A 1114 -50.26 38.59 -37.07
CA GLY A 1114 -48.91 39.05 -37.42
C GLY A 1114 -48.00 39.38 -36.22
N ALA A 1115 -48.33 38.93 -35.01
CA ALA A 1115 -47.51 39.17 -33.82
C ALA A 1115 -46.14 38.45 -33.92
N THR A 1116 -45.09 39.05 -33.37
CA THR A 1116 -43.75 38.44 -33.34
C THR A 1116 -43.61 37.48 -32.17
N LEU A 1117 -43.00 36.31 -32.40
CA LEU A 1117 -42.65 35.38 -31.34
C LEU A 1117 -41.60 36.03 -30.40
N PRO A 1118 -41.84 36.13 -29.07
CA PRO A 1118 -40.99 36.87 -28.15
C PRO A 1118 -39.75 36.07 -27.74
N ILE A 1119 -38.95 35.66 -28.73
CA ILE A 1119 -37.68 34.95 -28.56
C ILE A 1119 -36.61 35.72 -29.35
N GLY A 1120 -35.54 36.16 -28.68
CA GLY A 1120 -34.45 36.89 -29.30
C GLY A 1120 -33.64 36.05 -30.31
N ARG A 1121 -32.90 36.73 -31.19
CA ARG A 1121 -31.99 36.06 -32.13
C ARG A 1121 -30.86 35.39 -31.35
N GLY A 1122 -30.82 34.06 -31.39
CA GLY A 1122 -29.84 33.23 -30.66
C GLY A 1122 -30.34 32.65 -29.33
N ASP A 1123 -31.46 33.13 -28.81
CA ASP A 1123 -32.03 32.65 -27.55
C ASP A 1123 -32.70 31.28 -27.67
N TRP A 1124 -33.16 30.96 -28.89
CA TRP A 1124 -33.92 29.75 -29.21
C TRP A 1124 -33.14 28.44 -28.99
N TYR A 1125 -31.81 28.48 -29.03
CA TYR A 1125 -30.95 27.34 -28.68
C TYR A 1125 -30.21 27.57 -27.36
N TRP A 1126 -29.93 28.82 -26.97
CA TRP A 1126 -29.19 29.13 -25.74
C TRP A 1126 -30.01 28.91 -24.46
N PHE A 1127 -31.24 29.41 -24.37
CA PHE A 1127 -32.06 29.23 -23.15
C PHE A 1127 -32.45 27.79 -22.84
N PRO A 1128 -32.71 26.91 -23.83
CA PRO A 1128 -32.92 25.49 -23.57
C PRO A 1128 -31.75 24.75 -22.90
N SER A 1129 -30.55 25.33 -22.89
CA SER A 1129 -29.41 24.79 -22.13
C SER A 1129 -29.45 25.16 -20.64
N ARG A 1130 -30.40 26.00 -20.18
CA ARG A 1130 -30.54 26.44 -18.79
C ARG A 1130 -31.71 25.76 -18.10
N VAL A 1131 -31.64 24.42 -18.02
CA VAL A 1131 -32.70 23.59 -17.42
C VAL A 1131 -32.67 23.64 -15.88
N ILE A 1132 -31.51 23.92 -15.30
CA ILE A 1132 -31.32 24.05 -13.84
C ILE A 1132 -31.64 25.50 -13.42
N PRO A 1133 -32.51 25.73 -12.40
CA PRO A 1133 -32.92 27.08 -11.98
C PRO A 1133 -31.75 27.97 -11.52
N PRO A 1134 -31.86 29.31 -11.62
CA PRO A 1134 -30.77 30.22 -11.27
C PRO A 1134 -30.44 30.18 -9.76
N GLY A 1135 -29.17 29.88 -9.48
CA GLY A 1135 -28.50 29.88 -8.17
C GLY A 1135 -26.97 29.86 -8.42
N PRO A 1136 -26.13 29.43 -7.47
CA PRO A 1136 -24.69 29.20 -7.68
C PRO A 1136 -24.34 28.20 -8.81
N GLY A 1137 -25.32 27.72 -9.58
CA GLY A 1137 -25.16 26.83 -10.72
C GLY A 1137 -26.07 27.21 -11.91
N ASN A 1138 -25.79 28.34 -12.56
CA ASN A 1138 -26.38 28.65 -13.86
C ASN A 1138 -25.63 27.92 -15.01
N GLU A 1139 -25.29 26.63 -14.80
CA GLU A 1139 -24.43 25.87 -15.72
C GLU A 1139 -25.13 25.57 -17.05
N ILE A 1140 -24.31 25.36 -18.09
CA ILE A 1140 -24.78 24.93 -19.40
C ILE A 1140 -25.12 23.44 -19.33
N THR A 1141 -26.40 23.09 -19.50
CA THR A 1141 -26.84 21.71 -19.76
C THR A 1141 -26.85 21.47 -21.27
N GLU A 1142 -25.80 20.85 -21.78
CA GLU A 1142 -25.70 20.55 -23.21
C GLU A 1142 -26.57 19.36 -23.62
N PHE A 1143 -27.18 19.49 -24.79
CA PHE A 1143 -27.93 18.43 -25.46
C PHE A 1143 -27.49 18.37 -26.93
N PRO A 1144 -27.73 17.26 -27.66
CA PRO A 1144 -27.12 17.05 -28.97
C PRO A 1144 -27.26 18.23 -29.94
N LEU A 1145 -28.47 18.70 -30.23
CA LEU A 1145 -28.65 19.83 -31.15
C LEU A 1145 -27.90 21.10 -30.71
N PHE A 1146 -27.86 21.39 -29.39
CA PHE A 1146 -27.11 22.53 -28.86
C PHE A 1146 -25.62 22.41 -29.17
N THR A 1147 -24.99 21.28 -28.81
CA THR A 1147 -23.54 21.11 -28.99
C THR A 1147 -23.13 21.16 -30.47
N PHE A 1148 -23.92 20.61 -31.39
CA PHE A 1148 -23.60 20.64 -32.82
C PHE A 1148 -23.78 22.04 -33.45
N ILE A 1149 -24.82 22.79 -33.04
CA ILE A 1149 -24.99 24.19 -33.45
C ILE A 1149 -23.85 25.04 -32.88
N TYR A 1150 -23.55 24.86 -31.60
CA TYR A 1150 -22.47 25.52 -30.88
C TYR A 1150 -21.09 24.99 -31.30
N SER A 1151 -21.02 23.93 -32.11
CA SER A 1151 -19.80 23.33 -32.70
C SER A 1151 -18.69 23.05 -31.69
N ASP A 1152 -19.12 22.60 -30.52
CA ASP A 1152 -18.28 22.28 -29.38
C ASP A 1152 -17.73 20.87 -29.56
N LEU A 1153 -16.50 20.75 -30.09
CA LEU A 1153 -15.88 19.45 -30.36
C LEU A 1153 -15.28 18.88 -29.08
N HIS A 1154 -16.06 18.95 -28.01
CA HIS A 1154 -15.66 18.58 -26.67
C HIS A 1154 -15.96 17.10 -26.40
N ALA A 1155 -15.50 16.60 -25.24
CA ALA A 1155 -15.66 15.21 -24.85
C ALA A 1155 -17.10 14.69 -24.89
N HIS A 1156 -18.05 15.49 -24.41
CA HIS A 1156 -19.46 15.11 -24.34
C HIS A 1156 -20.09 14.93 -25.73
N MET A 1157 -19.62 15.65 -26.76
CA MET A 1157 -20.04 15.49 -28.16
C MET A 1157 -19.38 14.26 -28.79
N LEU A 1158 -18.05 14.13 -28.58
CA LEU A 1158 -17.23 13.09 -29.20
C LEU A 1158 -17.55 11.69 -28.69
N VAL A 1159 -18.06 11.57 -27.46
CA VAL A 1159 -18.42 10.30 -26.83
C VAL A 1159 -19.77 9.75 -27.30
N MET A 1160 -20.70 10.58 -27.78
CA MET A 1160 -22.08 10.16 -28.09
C MET A 1160 -22.19 8.93 -29.01
N PRO A 1161 -21.39 8.78 -30.09
CA PRO A 1161 -21.42 7.57 -30.92
C PRO A 1161 -21.01 6.30 -30.14
N LEU A 1162 -20.10 6.42 -29.18
CA LEU A 1162 -19.67 5.30 -28.34
C LEU A 1162 -20.81 4.87 -27.40
N LEU A 1163 -21.48 5.84 -26.77
CA LEU A 1163 -22.61 5.57 -25.87
C LEU A 1163 -23.74 4.84 -26.60
N LEU A 1164 -24.11 5.32 -27.80
CA LEU A 1164 -25.15 4.68 -28.62
C LEU A 1164 -24.71 3.28 -29.09
N PHE A 1165 -23.44 3.07 -29.41
CA PHE A 1165 -22.96 1.72 -29.70
C PHE A 1165 -23.08 0.80 -28.48
N ILE A 1166 -22.74 1.26 -27.27
CA ILE A 1166 -22.87 0.46 -26.04
C ILE A 1166 -24.33 0.10 -25.77
N ILE A 1167 -25.27 1.02 -25.98
CA ILE A 1167 -26.71 0.74 -25.86
C ILE A 1167 -27.16 -0.28 -26.91
N ALA A 1168 -26.72 -0.11 -28.17
CA ALA A 1168 -27.02 -1.07 -29.23
C ALA A 1168 -26.41 -2.46 -28.95
N TRP A 1169 -25.21 -2.50 -28.38
CA TRP A 1169 -24.54 -3.71 -27.94
C TRP A 1169 -25.28 -4.40 -26.80
N ALA A 1170 -25.68 -3.64 -25.77
CA ALA A 1170 -26.46 -4.15 -24.66
C ALA A 1170 -27.80 -4.75 -25.15
N LEU A 1171 -28.52 -4.00 -26.01
CA LEU A 1171 -29.73 -4.49 -26.65
C LEU A 1171 -29.47 -5.78 -27.45
N ALA A 1172 -28.45 -5.79 -28.31
CA ALA A 1172 -28.10 -6.97 -29.11
C ALA A 1172 -27.75 -8.19 -28.26
N PHE A 1173 -27.09 -7.98 -27.11
CA PHE A 1173 -26.71 -9.04 -26.20
C PHE A 1173 -27.93 -9.64 -25.49
N VAL A 1174 -28.83 -8.80 -24.97
CA VAL A 1174 -30.10 -9.22 -24.35
C VAL A 1174 -30.98 -9.96 -25.36
N LEU A 1175 -31.10 -9.44 -26.58
CA LEU A 1175 -31.90 -10.05 -27.64
C LEU A 1175 -31.38 -11.43 -28.06
N ALA A 1176 -30.08 -11.68 -27.94
CA ALA A 1176 -29.49 -12.99 -28.23
C ALA A 1176 -29.81 -14.07 -27.17
N ARG A 1177 -30.31 -13.69 -25.99
CA ARG A 1177 -30.73 -14.61 -24.89
C ARG A 1177 -29.69 -15.69 -24.54
N ALA A 1178 -28.41 -15.31 -24.50
CA ALA A 1178 -27.26 -16.20 -24.27
C ALA A 1178 -27.07 -17.34 -25.29
N ASN A 1179 -27.79 -17.35 -26.42
CA ASN A 1179 -27.62 -18.34 -27.49
C ASN A 1179 -26.53 -17.89 -28.48
N LEU A 1180 -25.30 -17.80 -28.00
CA LEU A 1180 -24.14 -17.28 -28.74
C LEU A 1180 -23.12 -18.38 -29.03
N THR A 1181 -22.56 -18.38 -30.24
CA THR A 1181 -21.39 -19.21 -30.55
C THR A 1181 -20.15 -18.71 -29.81
N ARG A 1182 -19.14 -19.57 -29.61
CA ARG A 1182 -17.88 -19.18 -28.94
C ARG A 1182 -17.19 -17.97 -29.59
N GLY A 1183 -17.27 -17.87 -30.92
CA GLY A 1183 -16.70 -16.72 -31.65
C GLY A 1183 -17.47 -15.42 -31.41
N GLU A 1184 -18.80 -15.48 -31.31
CA GLU A 1184 -19.65 -14.32 -30.99
C GLU A 1184 -19.49 -13.89 -29.55
N TRP A 1185 -19.34 -14.83 -28.61
CA TRP A 1185 -19.00 -14.53 -27.22
C TRP A 1185 -17.71 -13.70 -27.12
N ILE A 1186 -16.64 -14.17 -27.76
CA ILE A 1186 -15.33 -13.50 -27.72
C ILE A 1186 -15.40 -12.13 -28.42
N ALA A 1187 -16.03 -12.05 -29.59
CA ALA A 1187 -16.13 -10.81 -30.35
C ALA A 1187 -17.02 -9.77 -29.65
N SER A 1188 -18.18 -10.18 -29.13
CA SER A 1188 -19.12 -9.32 -28.43
C SER A 1188 -18.53 -8.78 -27.13
N LEU A 1189 -17.95 -9.64 -26.28
CA LEU A 1189 -17.30 -9.17 -25.04
C LEU A 1189 -16.04 -8.35 -25.33
N GLY A 1190 -15.23 -8.73 -26.33
CA GLY A 1190 -14.02 -8.00 -26.69
C GLY A 1190 -14.30 -6.59 -27.22
N ILE A 1191 -15.24 -6.45 -28.16
CA ILE A 1191 -15.63 -5.15 -28.71
C ILE A 1191 -16.44 -4.34 -27.68
N GLY A 1192 -17.33 -4.98 -26.91
CA GLY A 1192 -18.05 -4.32 -25.81
C GLY A 1192 -17.09 -3.74 -24.78
N ALA A 1193 -16.11 -4.53 -24.32
CA ALA A 1193 -15.07 -4.08 -23.40
C ALA A 1193 -14.21 -2.94 -23.99
N LEU A 1194 -13.88 -3.00 -25.29
CA LEU A 1194 -13.17 -1.93 -25.98
C LEU A 1194 -13.95 -0.61 -25.93
N PHE A 1195 -15.25 -0.63 -26.24
CA PHE A 1195 -16.09 0.57 -26.25
C PHE A 1195 -16.32 1.14 -24.85
N ILE A 1196 -16.59 0.29 -23.86
CA ILE A 1196 -16.73 0.72 -22.46
C ILE A 1196 -15.40 1.28 -21.94
N GLY A 1197 -14.29 0.61 -22.23
CA GLY A 1197 -12.95 1.09 -21.86
C GLY A 1197 -12.58 2.41 -22.54
N ALA A 1198 -13.00 2.62 -23.78
CA ALA A 1198 -12.79 3.86 -24.53
C ALA A 1198 -13.56 5.06 -23.94
N LEU A 1199 -14.59 4.84 -23.11
CA LEU A 1199 -15.25 5.95 -22.39
C LEU A 1199 -14.27 6.66 -21.46
N LYS A 1200 -13.44 5.92 -20.72
CA LYS A 1200 -12.52 6.50 -19.73
C LYS A 1200 -11.63 7.63 -20.28
N PRO A 1201 -10.90 7.45 -21.40
CA PRO A 1201 -10.08 8.52 -21.96
C PRO A 1201 -10.84 9.50 -22.88
N THR A 1202 -12.14 9.27 -23.15
CA THR A 1202 -13.01 10.16 -23.96
C THR A 1202 -13.85 11.09 -23.09
N ASN A 1203 -14.62 10.52 -22.16
CA ASN A 1203 -15.42 11.21 -21.14
C ASN A 1203 -15.54 10.29 -19.90
N THR A 1204 -14.69 10.52 -18.89
CA THR A 1204 -14.55 9.64 -17.73
C THR A 1204 -15.86 9.42 -16.97
N TRP A 1205 -16.71 10.45 -16.87
CA TRP A 1205 -17.90 10.43 -16.04
C TRP A 1205 -19.00 9.49 -16.57
N ASP A 1206 -19.03 9.24 -17.88
CA ASP A 1206 -19.96 8.27 -18.47
C ASP A 1206 -19.61 6.82 -18.11
N LEU A 1207 -18.35 6.53 -17.76
CA LEU A 1207 -17.87 5.16 -17.54
C LEU A 1207 -18.72 4.41 -16.52
N TYR A 1208 -19.04 5.03 -15.37
CA TYR A 1208 -19.74 4.35 -14.28
C TYR A 1208 -21.15 3.89 -14.69
N THR A 1209 -21.90 4.76 -15.36
CA THR A 1209 -23.28 4.48 -15.79
C THR A 1209 -23.32 3.38 -16.83
N TYR A 1210 -22.46 3.45 -17.85
CA TYR A 1210 -22.44 2.46 -18.93
C TYR A 1210 -21.75 1.15 -18.54
N TYR A 1211 -20.82 1.17 -17.59
CA TYR A 1211 -20.25 -0.03 -16.99
C TYR A 1211 -21.32 -0.79 -16.19
N LEU A 1212 -22.14 -0.09 -15.38
CA LEU A 1212 -23.26 -0.71 -14.69
C LEU A 1212 -24.28 -1.30 -15.68
N LEU A 1213 -24.63 -0.56 -16.73
CA LEU A 1213 -25.52 -1.07 -17.79
C LEU A 1213 -24.96 -2.35 -18.42
N ALA A 1214 -23.67 -2.37 -18.74
CA ALA A 1214 -23.01 -3.55 -19.30
C ALA A 1214 -22.99 -4.72 -18.32
N ALA A 1215 -22.71 -4.46 -17.03
CA ALA A 1215 -22.69 -5.49 -15.99
C ALA A 1215 -24.07 -6.08 -15.70
N ILE A 1216 -25.15 -5.30 -15.84
CA ILE A 1216 -26.54 -5.80 -15.76
C ILE A 1216 -26.91 -6.61 -17.00
N THR A 1217 -26.34 -6.27 -18.14
CA THR A 1217 -26.66 -6.91 -19.43
C THR A 1217 -26.02 -8.30 -19.58
N VAL A 1218 -24.78 -8.46 -19.11
CA VAL A 1218 -24.01 -9.72 -19.14
C VAL A 1218 -24.44 -10.65 -18.01
#